data_AF-A0A935MUG5-F1
#
_entry.id   AF-A0A935MUG5-F1
#
_cell.length_a   1.000
_cell.length_b   1.000
_cell.length_c   1.000
_cell.angle_alpha   90.00
_cell.angle_beta   90.00
_cell.angle_gamma   90.00
#
_symmetry.space_group_name_H-M   'P 1'
#
loop_
_entity.id
_entity.type
_entity.pdbx_description
1 polymer ?
#
loop_
_entity_poly.entity_id
_entity_poly.type
_entity_poly.pdbx_seq_one_letter_code
_entity_poly.pdbx_strand_id
1 'polypeptide(L)'
;MIKSILLISSFLVIAMSGFSQFAPEDCANGRDDDLDGFIDLNDPDCKCKGIKDTLFVPSSLIPNPSFEEYNCCPTGLMQLNCSKNWIQASAATSDYFHTCGFSQDPMRGSPPQPLPAGNGYVGFLDLMNHPLRNSTYKEYVGACLNNIMQAGKEYTLSFWIGFGNPGNSYGPRAITTLGIFGTSKCANLPFGGANGWLCPTNYPNWFQLTTVTASGTRKWVKVKIKLKPNQNIEALVVGPGCTRADGLYYFFIDELILEETTKFDSLQLAITGNPCTDTIQLASPKSLVTQIKYQWYKDGIALAGATDPNFIIPPGQQGRYVLRASDGNDCELSNSYLYKIDTFNTDLKRQICFGDYVQVGTNFFDSSGTYQVQLKTNKGCDSLVNLELTVIKPKTFTIDSAICKGTKIRINNQDYDSSGTYAIHTQTSFGCDSLTTLNLQVIDPIQSNLDIAICEGNYYLFEKDTIRNAGSYSKILRSAIGCDSTVTIQASIYKKSSIILDTAICDGQKLAVGNQVLDQAGSYPFNLLSSHGCDSTLILNLGINPVYNRLIDTSFCGGNSMQIGNQVFNQTGTYSINLISKAGCDSNFQIKLNVLPSPIIALDTFICEGETLLFQGQAYDKTGFYEKRFTNQFGCDSTFQLNLSVRNKADSFIDTFFCQNSQIRIGKADYNQPGDFIQNYFNNNQCDSIIHIHLSERPSYKNTLDTVLCFGSSLTFDQKTMNQNGNYLFNYKTVDGCDSSFNIHLNILNPIIHQIDTVICFNASIQINSKTIDRDTSFENILTATSGCDSILKVSIHLTTPAVLKIDKTPVKCYGDANGQINVSTSGNYGPYTYSWSDNNNQANRNQLKSGIYYLTVTDAAGCQINESVEIFSPPVIELDYYGKDATCLETEYGNLFITKLSGGTPPYQISVDRQIKSFKDNYEQILIGNHILELQDSNGCKLQYNFTLNPPLIGLVDLNPDSLSVILGDSVYLELHTLDIDSIQTIEWTGPGIISCKNCLRTSVFINTAGGWFRVKITDVNGCIYEESIWISSKQIYNVPNVFSPNGDNINDYFNIFTDRSIETIDLLQIFDRWGDLVYESRNFQPNGIDGAWNGDVNGQKALPAVYVYLFLFRDKAGKHFKVSGNLSLIR
;
A
#
# COMPACT_ATOMS: atom_id res chain seq x y z
N MET A 1 89.14 -20.86 12.02
CA MET A 1 89.87 -20.23 10.89
C MET A 1 88.90 -19.31 10.15
N ILE A 2 89.39 -18.18 9.61
CA ILE A 2 89.07 -17.58 8.28
C ILE A 2 88.10 -18.45 7.42
N LYS A 3 86.98 -18.00 6.82
CA LYS A 3 86.37 -16.67 6.54
C LYS A 3 84.82 -16.81 6.40
N SER A 4 84.06 -15.87 7.00
CA SER A 4 83.23 -14.78 6.38
C SER A 4 82.35 -15.06 5.13
N ILE A 5 81.13 -14.49 4.95
CA ILE A 5 80.44 -13.36 5.64
C ILE A 5 78.88 -13.33 5.42
N LEU A 6 78.10 -12.80 6.40
CA LEU A 6 76.65 -12.39 6.47
C LEU A 6 75.53 -13.38 5.99
N LEU A 7 74.35 -13.62 6.63
CA LEU A 7 73.37 -12.87 7.49
C LEU A 7 72.37 -11.99 6.68
N ILE A 8 71.03 -11.96 6.86
CA ILE A 8 70.00 -12.66 7.69
C ILE A 8 68.65 -12.64 6.90
N SER A 9 67.78 -13.65 7.06
CA SER A 9 66.31 -13.46 6.98
C SER A 9 65.56 -14.53 7.80
N SER A 10 64.48 -14.17 8.51
CA SER A 10 63.69 -15.09 9.34
C SER A 10 62.29 -14.55 9.63
N PHE A 11 61.27 -15.41 9.48
CA PHE A 11 59.86 -15.25 9.89
C PHE A 11 59.05 -14.02 9.42
N LEU A 12 58.05 -14.28 8.59
CA LEU A 12 56.65 -14.08 9.01
C LEU A 12 55.71 -15.09 8.30
N VAL A 13 54.51 -15.27 8.85
CA VAL A 13 53.51 -16.27 8.43
C VAL A 13 52.45 -15.64 7.52
N ILE A 14 52.03 -16.36 6.46
CA ILE A 14 50.72 -16.23 5.79
C ILE A 14 50.21 -17.66 5.50
N ALA A 15 48.89 -17.86 5.60
CA ALA A 15 48.25 -19.16 5.38
C ALA A 15 47.76 -19.33 3.92
N MET A 16 47.58 -20.58 3.49
CA MET A 16 46.83 -20.93 2.28
C MET A 16 45.59 -21.75 2.66
N SER A 17 44.49 -21.05 2.97
CA SER A 17 43.15 -21.61 2.81
C SER A 17 42.76 -21.47 1.34
N GLY A 18 42.39 -22.58 0.70
CA GLY A 18 41.90 -22.57 -0.66
C GLY A 18 40.50 -21.96 -0.72
N PHE A 19 40.40 -20.66 -1.00
CA PHE A 19 39.16 -20.06 -1.47
C PHE A 19 38.97 -20.45 -2.94
N SER A 20 37.85 -21.12 -3.25
CA SER A 20 37.29 -21.02 -4.60
C SER A 20 36.90 -19.58 -4.83
N GLN A 21 37.49 -18.95 -5.85
CA GLN A 21 36.80 -17.84 -6.49
C GLN A 21 35.62 -18.47 -7.25
N PHE A 22 34.42 -18.30 -6.72
CA PHE A 22 33.20 -18.50 -7.49
C PHE A 22 33.24 -17.54 -8.69
N ALA A 23 32.71 -17.98 -9.83
CA ALA A 23 32.65 -17.13 -11.01
C ALA A 23 31.59 -16.04 -10.81
N PRO A 24 31.73 -14.83 -11.41
CA PRO A 24 30.60 -13.92 -11.57
C PRO A 24 29.52 -14.59 -12.44
N GLU A 25 28.25 -14.34 -12.17
CA GLU A 25 27.17 -15.04 -12.87
C GLU A 25 26.98 -14.47 -14.30
N ASP A 26 26.98 -15.33 -15.34
CA ASP A 26 26.56 -14.91 -16.68
C ASP A 26 25.03 -14.98 -16.79
N CYS A 27 24.39 -13.95 -16.22
CA CYS A 27 22.96 -13.61 -16.24
C CYS A 27 22.33 -13.48 -17.65
N ALA A 28 22.96 -14.06 -18.67
CA ALA A 28 22.51 -14.16 -20.05
C ALA A 28 22.73 -15.56 -20.66
N ASN A 29 23.09 -16.57 -19.86
CA ASN A 29 23.19 -17.98 -20.29
C ASN A 29 22.14 -18.91 -19.63
N GLY A 30 21.52 -18.49 -18.52
CA GLY A 30 20.51 -19.25 -17.78
C GLY A 30 21.08 -20.42 -16.97
N ARG A 31 22.23 -20.23 -16.32
CA ARG A 31 22.90 -21.19 -15.43
C ARG A 31 23.37 -20.51 -14.15
N ASP A 32 23.17 -21.24 -13.06
CA ASP A 32 23.73 -21.00 -11.74
C ASP A 32 25.24 -21.29 -11.81
N ASP A 33 26.02 -20.26 -12.18
CA ASP A 33 27.46 -20.36 -12.45
C ASP A 33 28.32 -20.09 -11.20
N ASP A 34 27.73 -19.54 -10.12
CA ASP A 34 28.39 -19.30 -8.83
C ASP A 34 27.97 -20.30 -7.72
N LEU A 35 26.88 -21.06 -7.92
CA LEU A 35 26.37 -22.13 -7.05
C LEU A 35 25.71 -21.65 -5.75
N ASP A 36 25.15 -20.43 -5.74
CA ASP A 36 24.20 -19.93 -4.73
C ASP A 36 22.87 -20.73 -4.75
N GLY A 37 22.39 -21.09 -5.94
CA GLY A 37 21.13 -21.80 -6.18
C GLY A 37 20.04 -21.01 -6.93
N PHE A 38 20.22 -19.70 -7.18
CA PHE A 38 19.22 -18.84 -7.81
C PHE A 38 19.80 -17.82 -8.80
N ILE A 39 19.62 -18.09 -10.10
CA ILE A 39 19.92 -17.12 -11.18
C ILE A 39 18.90 -15.96 -11.11
N ASP A 40 19.24 -14.82 -10.53
CA ASP A 40 18.27 -13.89 -9.94
C ASP A 40 18.52 -12.41 -10.28
N LEU A 41 17.46 -11.62 -10.52
CA LEU A 41 17.58 -10.19 -10.90
C LEU A 41 18.05 -9.25 -9.78
N ASN A 42 18.16 -9.74 -8.55
CA ASN A 42 18.66 -8.99 -7.40
C ASN A 42 20.17 -9.13 -7.21
N ASP A 43 20.88 -10.00 -7.94
CA ASP A 43 22.33 -10.14 -7.74
C ASP A 43 23.15 -8.95 -8.32
N PRO A 44 24.31 -8.57 -7.74
CA PRO A 44 25.01 -7.33 -8.08
C PRO A 44 25.56 -7.22 -9.52
N ASP A 45 25.74 -8.34 -10.23
CA ASP A 45 26.17 -8.40 -11.63
C ASP A 45 24.98 -8.62 -12.60
N CYS A 46 23.92 -9.31 -12.19
CA CYS A 46 22.65 -9.36 -12.93
C CYS A 46 21.97 -7.99 -13.04
N LYS A 47 22.12 -7.13 -12.03
CA LYS A 47 21.61 -5.74 -12.01
C LYS A 47 22.13 -4.88 -13.16
N CYS A 48 21.21 -4.44 -14.02
CA CYS A 48 21.47 -3.45 -15.05
C CYS A 48 21.84 -2.09 -14.45
N LYS A 49 22.90 -1.45 -14.96
CA LYS A 49 23.51 -0.28 -14.31
C LYS A 49 22.77 1.02 -14.60
N GLY A 50 22.04 1.05 -15.70
CA GLY A 50 20.98 2.01 -15.97
C GLY A 50 21.47 3.33 -16.56
N ILE A 51 20.90 3.69 -17.71
CA ILE A 51 21.10 4.98 -18.37
C ILE A 51 22.57 5.25 -18.78
N LYS A 52 23.20 4.25 -19.39
CA LYS A 52 24.09 4.50 -20.53
C LYS A 52 23.51 3.84 -21.79
N ASP A 53 22.83 4.69 -22.55
CA ASP A 53 22.68 4.61 -24.01
C ASP A 53 22.09 3.27 -24.51
N THR A 54 20.75 3.24 -24.48
CA THR A 54 19.88 2.06 -24.47
C THR A 54 20.03 1.15 -25.68
N LEU A 55 19.95 -0.16 -25.45
CA LEU A 55 19.94 -1.22 -26.47
C LEU A 55 18.79 -1.07 -27.48
N PHE A 56 17.78 -0.27 -27.14
CA PHE A 56 16.62 0.07 -27.97
C PHE A 56 16.39 1.60 -27.99
N VAL A 57 17.42 2.39 -28.37
CA VAL A 57 17.22 3.83 -28.67
C VAL A 57 16.03 4.03 -29.61
N PRO A 58 15.01 4.84 -29.24
CA PRO A 58 13.87 5.08 -30.11
C PRO A 58 14.26 5.89 -31.36
N SER A 59 13.54 5.67 -32.46
CA SER A 59 13.72 6.41 -33.72
C SER A 59 13.58 7.92 -33.52
N SER A 60 14.54 8.71 -33.98
CA SER A 60 14.45 10.18 -33.87
C SER A 60 13.71 10.82 -35.05
N LEU A 61 12.76 11.70 -34.72
CA LEU A 61 12.19 12.69 -35.63
C LEU A 61 13.23 13.72 -36.06
N ILE A 62 14.27 13.97 -35.25
CA ILE A 62 15.41 14.80 -35.63
C ILE A 62 16.35 13.94 -36.50
N PRO A 63 16.64 14.32 -37.76
CA PRO A 63 17.65 13.65 -38.58
C PRO A 63 19.06 13.92 -38.05
N ASN A 64 19.96 12.94 -38.19
CA ASN A 64 21.35 13.04 -37.69
C ASN A 64 21.46 13.48 -36.20
N PRO A 65 20.79 12.79 -35.26
CA PRO A 65 20.58 13.30 -33.89
C PRO A 65 21.87 13.44 -33.06
N SER A 66 22.87 12.61 -33.32
CA SER A 66 24.21 12.65 -32.70
C SER A 66 25.29 13.25 -33.60
N PHE A 67 24.90 13.98 -34.65
CA PHE A 67 25.80 14.68 -35.57
C PHE A 67 26.90 13.82 -36.27
N GLU A 68 26.77 12.49 -36.31
CA GLU A 68 27.73 11.57 -36.97
C GLU A 68 27.73 11.68 -38.51
N GLU A 69 26.62 12.11 -39.12
CA GLU A 69 26.56 12.25 -40.58
C GLU A 69 27.10 13.62 -41.04
N TYR A 70 28.05 13.61 -41.98
CA TYR A 70 28.67 14.81 -42.54
C TYR A 70 28.87 14.73 -44.06
N ASN A 71 28.90 15.90 -44.69
CA ASN A 71 29.22 16.11 -46.10
C ASN A 71 30.70 16.49 -46.34
N CYS A 72 31.37 17.00 -45.31
CA CYS A 72 32.81 17.28 -45.28
C CYS A 72 33.35 17.11 -43.85
N CYS A 73 34.64 16.81 -43.70
CA CYS A 73 35.27 16.87 -42.38
C CYS A 73 35.52 18.32 -41.99
N PRO A 74 35.11 18.78 -40.79
CA PRO A 74 35.34 20.16 -40.37
C PRO A 74 36.83 20.43 -40.22
N THR A 75 37.34 21.48 -40.85
CA THR A 75 38.73 21.94 -40.76
C THR A 75 38.93 23.03 -39.70
N GLY A 76 37.87 23.49 -39.05
CA GLY A 76 37.92 24.54 -38.03
C GLY A 76 36.56 24.84 -37.39
N LEU A 77 36.56 25.88 -36.56
CA LEU A 77 35.36 26.46 -35.94
C LEU A 77 34.34 26.96 -36.98
N MET A 78 33.09 27.12 -36.56
CA MET A 78 32.01 27.80 -37.31
C MET A 78 31.58 27.06 -38.62
N GLN A 79 31.70 25.72 -38.65
CA GLN A 79 31.50 24.88 -39.84
C GLN A 79 30.33 23.87 -39.74
N LEU A 80 29.20 24.25 -39.12
CA LEU A 80 27.99 23.39 -39.09
C LEU A 80 27.50 22.96 -40.48
N ASN A 81 27.80 23.73 -41.53
CA ASN A 81 27.49 23.37 -42.92
C ASN A 81 28.19 22.08 -43.42
N CYS A 82 29.19 21.57 -42.70
CA CYS A 82 29.73 20.24 -42.94
C CYS A 82 28.87 19.11 -42.35
N SER A 83 28.04 19.39 -41.34
CA SER A 83 27.06 18.41 -40.84
C SER A 83 25.96 18.18 -41.88
N LYS A 84 25.37 16.97 -41.87
CA LYS A 84 24.24 16.63 -42.74
C LYS A 84 22.92 16.86 -41.99
N ASN A 85 21.92 17.39 -42.71
CA ASN A 85 20.57 17.73 -42.25
C ASN A 85 20.45 18.88 -41.22
N TRP A 86 21.50 19.18 -40.45
CA TRP A 86 21.54 20.36 -39.58
C TRP A 86 21.83 21.65 -40.35
N ILE A 87 21.18 22.73 -39.93
CA ILE A 87 21.24 24.05 -40.54
C ILE A 87 21.62 25.05 -39.44
N GLN A 88 22.47 26.02 -39.78
CA GLN A 88 22.78 27.14 -38.89
C GLN A 88 21.55 28.04 -38.79
N ALA A 89 20.86 28.03 -37.64
CA ALA A 89 19.55 28.65 -37.51
C ALA A 89 19.62 30.16 -37.21
N SER A 90 20.72 30.61 -36.60
CA SER A 90 21.05 32.02 -36.35
C SER A 90 22.12 32.56 -37.30
N ALA A 91 22.29 33.88 -37.33
CA ALA A 91 23.40 34.54 -38.03
C ALA A 91 24.76 34.38 -37.31
N ALA A 92 24.73 34.12 -36.00
CA ALA A 92 25.85 33.57 -35.24
C ALA A 92 26.04 32.09 -35.57
N THR A 93 27.28 31.64 -35.77
CA THR A 93 27.63 30.35 -36.37
C THR A 93 28.20 29.36 -35.36
N SER A 94 27.41 28.36 -34.99
CA SER A 94 27.77 27.26 -34.09
C SER A 94 28.96 26.45 -34.61
N ASP A 95 29.71 25.90 -33.67
CA ASP A 95 30.84 25.03 -33.98
C ASP A 95 30.40 23.57 -34.09
N TYR A 96 30.77 22.92 -35.20
CA TYR A 96 30.57 21.49 -35.39
C TYR A 96 31.93 20.80 -35.37
N PHE A 97 32.06 19.79 -34.50
CA PHE A 97 33.27 19.01 -34.32
C PHE A 97 33.00 17.55 -34.67
N HIS A 98 34.00 16.88 -35.24
CA HIS A 98 33.98 15.45 -35.52
C HIS A 98 35.41 14.91 -35.60
N THR A 99 35.67 13.65 -35.24
CA THR A 99 37.03 13.09 -35.13
C THR A 99 37.81 12.98 -36.44
N CYS A 100 37.14 13.05 -37.60
CA CYS A 100 37.82 13.17 -38.90
C CYS A 100 38.35 14.59 -39.19
N GLY A 101 38.21 15.53 -38.25
CA GLY A 101 38.53 16.94 -38.43
C GLY A 101 38.94 17.65 -37.15
N PHE A 102 38.66 18.95 -37.11
CA PHE A 102 38.97 19.84 -35.99
C PHE A 102 38.19 19.45 -34.74
N SER A 103 38.90 19.26 -33.62
CA SER A 103 38.37 18.65 -32.39
C SER A 103 38.81 19.36 -31.10
N GLN A 104 39.60 20.44 -31.19
CA GLN A 104 40.11 21.19 -30.03
C GLN A 104 40.28 22.68 -30.36
N ASP A 105 39.60 23.56 -29.62
CA ASP A 105 39.90 25.00 -29.59
C ASP A 105 40.40 25.41 -28.19
N PRO A 106 41.65 25.92 -28.08
CA PRO A 106 42.17 26.47 -26.83
C PRO A 106 41.34 27.61 -26.24
N MET A 107 40.56 28.37 -27.03
CA MET A 107 39.72 29.46 -26.51
C MET A 107 38.41 28.96 -25.89
N ARG A 108 37.69 28.07 -26.58
CA ARG A 108 36.35 27.58 -26.20
C ARG A 108 36.35 26.33 -25.31
N GLY A 109 37.47 25.62 -25.22
CA GLY A 109 37.64 24.48 -24.31
C GLY A 109 37.35 23.12 -24.96
N SER A 110 37.26 22.07 -24.14
CA SER A 110 37.04 20.69 -24.61
C SER A 110 35.80 20.07 -23.97
N PRO A 111 35.01 19.26 -24.71
CA PRO A 111 33.88 18.55 -24.13
C PRO A 111 34.34 17.57 -23.04
N PRO A 112 33.44 17.16 -22.12
CA PRO A 112 33.71 16.04 -21.23
C PRO A 112 33.99 14.76 -22.02
N GLN A 113 34.71 13.81 -21.41
CA GLN A 113 35.07 12.54 -22.04
C GLN A 113 34.62 11.34 -21.18
N PRO A 114 34.17 10.22 -21.79
CA PRO A 114 33.94 10.04 -23.23
C PRO A 114 32.82 10.93 -23.77
N LEU A 115 32.70 11.02 -25.10
CA LEU A 115 31.50 11.55 -25.75
C LEU A 115 30.30 10.62 -25.47
N PRO A 116 29.06 11.13 -25.48
CA PRO A 116 27.87 10.30 -25.27
C PRO A 116 27.56 9.38 -26.45
N ALA A 117 27.59 9.91 -27.68
CA ALA A 117 27.42 9.16 -28.91
C ALA A 117 28.61 9.42 -29.85
N GLY A 118 29.13 8.35 -30.45
CA GLY A 118 30.07 8.41 -31.57
C GLY A 118 31.27 9.34 -31.40
N ASN A 119 31.33 10.36 -32.27
CA ASN A 119 32.50 11.18 -32.57
C ASN A 119 32.16 12.67 -32.78
N GLY A 120 30.91 12.97 -33.14
CA GLY A 120 30.38 14.27 -33.49
C GLY A 120 29.73 14.98 -32.30
N TYR A 121 29.78 16.32 -32.31
CA TYR A 121 29.04 17.15 -31.35
C TYR A 121 29.00 18.60 -31.84
N VAL A 122 28.08 19.39 -31.27
CA VAL A 122 27.98 20.84 -31.56
C VAL A 122 28.24 21.66 -30.30
N GLY A 123 29.02 22.73 -30.46
CA GLY A 123 29.29 23.75 -29.45
C GLY A 123 28.50 25.04 -29.69
N PHE A 124 28.17 25.73 -28.59
CA PHE A 124 27.30 26.90 -28.58
C PHE A 124 27.87 28.02 -27.71
N LEU A 125 28.15 29.18 -28.29
CA LEU A 125 28.45 30.41 -27.56
C LEU A 125 27.17 31.11 -27.07
N ASP A 126 27.19 31.55 -25.81
CA ASP A 126 26.21 32.49 -25.22
C ASP A 126 26.95 33.67 -24.56
N LEU A 127 26.95 34.81 -25.25
CA LEU A 127 27.80 35.96 -24.91
C LEU A 127 26.97 37.23 -24.66
N MET A 128 27.25 37.90 -23.54
CA MET A 128 26.60 39.17 -23.18
C MET A 128 26.85 40.28 -24.22
N ASN A 129 28.11 40.42 -24.64
CA ASN A 129 28.66 41.44 -25.54
C ASN A 129 29.73 40.80 -26.44
N HIS A 130 29.50 40.70 -27.75
CA HIS A 130 30.49 40.15 -28.70
C HIS A 130 31.61 41.17 -29.02
N PRO A 131 32.91 40.80 -28.92
CA PRO A 131 34.03 41.75 -29.05
C PRO A 131 34.05 42.58 -30.33
N LEU A 132 33.55 42.05 -31.45
CA LEU A 132 33.53 42.75 -32.75
C LEU A 132 32.22 43.51 -33.04
N ARG A 133 31.19 43.43 -32.19
CA ARG A 133 29.83 43.92 -32.51
C ARG A 133 29.04 44.58 -31.37
N ASN A 134 29.58 44.65 -30.13
CA ASN A 134 28.94 45.32 -28.98
C ASN A 134 27.47 44.94 -28.71
N SER A 135 27.10 43.70 -29.04
CA SER A 135 25.74 43.16 -28.98
C SER A 135 25.76 41.74 -28.42
N THR A 136 24.62 41.28 -27.92
CA THR A 136 24.45 39.88 -27.47
C THR A 136 24.60 38.94 -28.66
N TYR A 137 25.27 37.82 -28.45
CA TYR A 137 25.61 36.86 -29.49
C TYR A 137 25.32 35.46 -28.95
N LYS A 138 24.33 34.80 -29.55
CA LYS A 138 23.81 33.49 -29.18
C LYS A 138 23.74 32.62 -30.42
N GLU A 139 24.37 31.46 -30.36
CA GLU A 139 24.41 30.50 -31.45
C GLU A 139 23.24 29.52 -31.37
N TYR A 140 22.61 29.23 -32.51
CA TYR A 140 21.46 28.33 -32.60
C TYR A 140 21.57 27.43 -33.83
N VAL A 141 21.26 26.15 -33.65
CA VAL A 141 21.19 25.16 -34.74
C VAL A 141 19.77 24.64 -34.87
N GLY A 142 19.39 24.21 -36.06
CA GLY A 142 18.08 23.64 -36.30
C GLY A 142 18.08 22.57 -37.38
N ALA A 143 17.05 21.73 -37.35
CA ALA A 143 16.82 20.69 -38.33
C ALA A 143 15.33 20.64 -38.67
N CYS A 144 15.02 20.37 -39.93
CA CYS A 144 13.66 19.97 -40.32
C CYS A 144 13.46 18.50 -39.95
N LEU A 145 12.29 18.17 -39.39
CA LEU A 145 12.03 16.86 -38.81
C LEU A 145 11.66 15.84 -39.89
N ASN A 146 12.10 14.59 -39.71
CA ASN A 146 11.75 13.44 -40.53
C ASN A 146 10.23 13.20 -40.57
N ASN A 147 9.52 13.53 -39.48
CA ASN A 147 8.07 13.54 -39.38
C ASN A 147 7.60 14.72 -38.52
N ILE A 148 6.42 15.26 -38.83
CA ILE A 148 5.84 16.43 -38.17
C ILE A 148 5.39 16.09 -36.75
N MET A 149 5.79 16.87 -35.74
CA MET A 149 5.18 16.74 -34.40
C MET A 149 3.75 17.28 -34.46
N GLN A 150 2.78 16.42 -34.19
CA GLN A 150 1.35 16.74 -34.19
C GLN A 150 0.94 17.56 -32.96
N ALA A 151 0.12 18.59 -33.17
CA ALA A 151 -0.46 19.42 -32.12
C ALA A 151 -1.21 18.57 -31.06
N GLY A 152 -1.00 18.88 -29.78
CA GLY A 152 -1.66 18.22 -28.65
C GLY A 152 -1.18 16.80 -28.33
N LYS A 153 -0.32 16.19 -29.14
CA LYS A 153 0.32 14.89 -28.88
C LYS A 153 1.59 15.08 -28.02
N GLU A 154 1.92 14.09 -27.19
CA GLU A 154 3.07 14.17 -26.28
C GLU A 154 4.32 13.49 -26.85
N TYR A 155 5.41 14.25 -26.90
CA TYR A 155 6.72 13.81 -27.35
C TYR A 155 7.71 13.94 -26.20
N THR A 156 8.79 13.17 -26.26
CA THR A 156 9.95 13.33 -25.39
C THR A 156 11.14 13.73 -26.26
N LEU A 157 11.89 14.72 -25.78
CA LEU A 157 13.21 15.09 -26.29
C LEU A 157 14.25 14.66 -25.25
N SER A 158 15.19 13.82 -25.67
CA SER A 158 16.37 13.43 -24.91
C SER A 158 17.61 14.00 -25.59
N PHE A 159 18.58 14.49 -24.81
CA PHE A 159 19.90 14.92 -25.29
C PHE A 159 20.90 14.96 -24.13
N TRP A 160 22.19 15.02 -24.43
CA TRP A 160 23.20 15.35 -23.44
C TRP A 160 23.67 16.79 -23.62
N ILE A 161 23.78 17.52 -22.51
CA ILE A 161 24.45 18.83 -22.46
C ILE A 161 25.79 18.71 -21.71
N GLY A 162 26.86 19.17 -22.36
CA GLY A 162 28.24 18.97 -21.95
C GLY A 162 28.79 20.18 -21.21
N PHE A 163 29.11 19.98 -19.94
CA PHE A 163 29.85 20.93 -19.12
C PHE A 163 31.32 20.53 -19.14
N GLY A 164 32.02 20.83 -20.24
CA GLY A 164 33.41 20.45 -20.49
C GLY A 164 34.47 21.10 -19.59
N ASN A 165 35.73 21.06 -20.03
CA ASN A 165 36.78 21.89 -19.46
C ASN A 165 36.70 23.31 -20.05
N PRO A 166 36.82 24.38 -19.24
CA PRO A 166 36.92 25.73 -19.76
C PRO A 166 38.18 25.91 -20.60
N GLY A 167 38.08 26.71 -21.67
CA GLY A 167 39.23 27.18 -22.43
C GLY A 167 39.80 28.49 -21.89
N ASN A 168 40.71 29.08 -22.65
CA ASN A 168 41.42 30.32 -22.32
C ASN A 168 40.52 31.58 -22.34
N SER A 169 39.28 31.50 -22.83
CA SER A 169 38.41 32.68 -22.98
C SER A 169 36.91 32.39 -22.81
N TYR A 170 36.46 31.17 -23.10
CA TYR A 170 35.08 30.75 -22.90
C TYR A 170 35.04 29.40 -22.16
N GLY A 171 33.94 29.13 -21.48
CA GLY A 171 33.74 27.85 -20.81
C GLY A 171 32.32 27.64 -20.33
N PRO A 172 32.01 26.41 -19.88
CA PRO A 172 30.67 26.06 -19.43
C PRO A 172 30.36 26.72 -18.09
N ARG A 173 29.24 27.42 -18.02
CA ARG A 173 28.70 27.89 -16.74
C ARG A 173 28.18 26.67 -15.96
N ALA A 174 28.46 26.62 -14.67
CA ALA A 174 28.02 25.54 -13.78
C ALA A 174 26.49 25.29 -13.79
N ILE A 175 25.71 26.29 -14.23
CA ILE A 175 24.28 26.21 -14.56
C ILE A 175 24.08 26.88 -15.92
N THR A 176 23.48 26.21 -16.90
CA THR A 176 23.23 26.73 -18.25
C THR A 176 21.76 26.54 -18.63
N THR A 177 21.15 27.51 -19.30
CA THR A 177 19.75 27.44 -19.76
C THR A 177 19.69 27.33 -21.29
N LEU A 178 19.19 26.19 -21.76
CA LEU A 178 18.91 25.91 -23.17
C LEU A 178 17.46 26.30 -23.51
N GLY A 179 17.24 26.93 -24.66
CA GLY A 179 15.92 27.12 -25.25
C GLY A 179 15.65 26.08 -26.34
N ILE A 180 14.45 25.51 -26.33
CA ILE A 180 13.94 24.62 -27.37
C ILE A 180 12.82 25.36 -28.10
N PHE A 181 12.96 25.55 -29.41
CA PHE A 181 12.05 26.33 -30.23
C PHE A 181 11.51 25.51 -31.39
N GLY A 182 10.29 25.79 -31.81
CA GLY A 182 9.65 25.16 -32.95
C GLY A 182 9.20 26.18 -33.99
N THR A 183 9.00 25.68 -35.21
CA THR A 183 8.25 26.38 -36.25
C THR A 183 7.38 25.41 -37.04
N SER A 184 6.24 25.90 -37.52
CA SER A 184 5.24 25.10 -38.24
C SER A 184 5.53 24.91 -39.74
N LYS A 185 6.65 25.46 -40.25
CA LYS A 185 7.15 25.20 -41.61
C LYS A 185 8.67 25.08 -41.64
N CYS A 186 9.18 24.01 -42.26
CA CYS A 186 10.63 23.82 -42.46
C CYS A 186 11.30 25.03 -43.14
N ALA A 187 10.62 25.64 -44.11
CA ALA A 187 11.10 26.82 -44.86
C ALA A 187 11.24 28.13 -44.04
N ASN A 188 10.92 28.13 -42.74
CA ASN A 188 11.17 29.27 -41.85
C ASN A 188 12.59 29.24 -41.22
N LEU A 189 13.36 28.17 -41.44
CA LEU A 189 14.80 28.10 -41.13
C LEU A 189 15.64 28.74 -42.26
N PRO A 190 16.70 29.51 -41.95
CA PRO A 190 17.08 30.05 -40.63
C PRO A 190 16.21 31.25 -40.22
N PHE A 191 16.11 31.52 -38.92
CA PHE A 191 15.32 32.64 -38.43
C PHE A 191 16.07 33.98 -38.64
N GLY A 192 15.35 35.05 -38.97
CA GLY A 192 15.91 36.41 -39.11
C GLY A 192 16.93 36.62 -40.25
N GLY A 193 17.36 35.58 -40.96
CA GLY A 193 18.37 35.65 -42.01
C GLY A 193 19.68 36.28 -41.51
N ALA A 194 20.27 37.19 -42.29
CA ALA A 194 21.49 37.91 -41.92
C ALA A 194 21.36 38.78 -40.64
N ASN A 195 20.14 39.00 -40.14
CA ASN A 195 19.85 39.74 -38.92
C ASN A 195 19.48 38.83 -37.73
N GLY A 196 19.54 37.50 -37.88
CA GLY A 196 19.19 36.49 -36.87
C GLY A 196 20.17 36.40 -35.69
N TRP A 197 20.40 37.51 -34.96
CA TRP A 197 21.33 37.59 -33.82
C TRP A 197 20.63 37.56 -32.45
N LEU A 198 19.29 37.50 -32.44
CA LEU A 198 18.43 37.52 -31.25
C LEU A 198 17.73 36.16 -31.07
N CYS A 199 16.87 36.01 -30.05
CA CYS A 199 16.14 34.76 -29.82
C CYS A 199 15.15 34.44 -30.97
N PRO A 200 14.89 33.16 -31.32
CA PRO A 200 13.95 32.79 -32.40
C PRO A 200 12.56 33.41 -32.23
N THR A 201 12.05 33.52 -31.00
CA THR A 201 10.74 34.12 -30.66
C THR A 201 10.58 35.58 -31.07
N ASN A 202 11.67 36.28 -31.43
CA ASN A 202 11.61 37.66 -31.90
C ASN A 202 11.22 37.74 -33.40
N TYR A 203 11.01 36.61 -34.06
CA TYR A 203 10.70 36.52 -35.49
C TYR A 203 9.34 35.82 -35.73
N PRO A 204 8.57 36.20 -36.76
CA PRO A 204 7.27 35.59 -37.03
C PRO A 204 7.34 34.08 -37.28
N ASN A 205 6.29 33.36 -36.89
CA ASN A 205 6.13 31.90 -37.00
C ASN A 205 7.10 31.05 -36.16
N TRP A 206 7.84 31.66 -35.24
CA TRP A 206 8.70 31.00 -34.27
C TRP A 206 8.12 31.09 -32.85
N PHE A 207 8.31 30.04 -32.07
CA PHE A 207 7.78 29.94 -30.71
C PHE A 207 8.65 29.03 -29.85
N GLN A 208 8.74 29.36 -28.56
CA GLN A 208 9.45 28.54 -27.57
C GLN A 208 8.56 27.37 -27.16
N LEU A 209 9.05 26.14 -27.36
CA LEU A 209 8.40 24.92 -26.89
C LEU A 209 8.65 24.72 -25.39
N THR A 210 9.88 24.97 -24.93
CA THR A 210 10.27 25.00 -23.52
C THR A 210 11.67 25.61 -23.33
N THR A 211 12.08 25.81 -22.08
CA THR A 211 13.47 26.11 -21.68
C THR A 211 13.90 25.11 -20.62
N VAL A 212 15.13 24.60 -20.74
CA VAL A 212 15.72 23.66 -19.78
C VAL A 212 16.93 24.28 -19.12
N THR A 213 16.92 24.33 -17.79
CA THR A 213 18.11 24.66 -17.01
C THR A 213 18.79 23.36 -16.58
N ALA A 214 20.06 23.18 -16.96
CA ALA A 214 20.90 22.05 -16.58
C ALA A 214 22.14 22.53 -15.82
N SER A 215 22.73 21.68 -14.99
CA SER A 215 23.90 22.03 -14.17
C SER A 215 24.96 20.93 -14.10
N GLY A 216 26.23 21.33 -14.17
CA GLY A 216 27.35 20.39 -14.17
C GLY A 216 28.71 21.05 -14.27
N THR A 217 29.74 20.24 -13.99
CA THR A 217 31.15 20.61 -14.03
C THR A 217 31.94 19.41 -14.51
N ARG A 218 32.71 19.54 -15.59
CA ARG A 218 33.52 18.46 -16.23
C ARG A 218 32.75 17.16 -16.51
N LYS A 219 31.45 17.25 -16.83
CA LYS A 219 30.58 16.10 -17.10
C LYS A 219 29.55 16.38 -18.20
N TRP A 220 29.11 15.33 -18.87
CA TRP A 220 27.86 15.34 -19.62
C TRP A 220 26.68 15.16 -18.66
N VAL A 221 25.53 15.74 -19.01
CA VAL A 221 24.27 15.63 -18.25
C VAL A 221 23.16 15.26 -19.23
N LYS A 222 22.59 14.05 -19.09
CA LYS A 222 21.45 13.63 -19.91
C LYS A 222 20.20 14.37 -19.43
N VAL A 223 19.52 15.00 -20.37
CA VAL A 223 18.29 15.76 -20.19
C VAL A 223 17.19 15.02 -20.94
N LYS A 224 16.10 14.65 -20.25
CA LYS A 224 14.90 14.05 -20.85
C LYS A 224 13.71 14.93 -20.48
N ILE A 225 13.07 15.57 -21.47
CA ILE A 225 11.96 16.51 -21.28
C ILE A 225 10.74 16.12 -22.12
N LYS A 226 9.54 16.38 -21.58
CA LYS A 226 8.29 16.22 -22.33
C LYS A 226 7.94 17.51 -23.07
N LEU A 227 7.54 17.36 -24.33
CA LEU A 227 7.11 18.43 -25.24
C LEU A 227 5.69 18.10 -25.72
N LYS A 228 4.75 19.02 -25.52
CA LYS A 228 3.37 18.90 -26.00
C LYS A 228 3.03 20.15 -26.81
N PRO A 229 3.36 20.19 -28.12
CA PRO A 229 3.23 21.40 -28.92
C PRO A 229 1.76 21.78 -29.12
N ASN A 230 1.45 23.07 -29.09
CA ASN A 230 0.10 23.60 -29.27
C ASN A 230 -0.32 23.70 -30.76
N GLN A 231 0.63 23.54 -31.68
CA GLN A 231 0.43 23.52 -33.14
C GLN A 231 1.43 22.54 -33.77
N ASN A 232 1.27 22.21 -35.06
CA ASN A 232 2.16 21.27 -35.74
C ASN A 232 3.59 21.83 -35.88
N ILE A 233 4.60 20.99 -35.71
CA ILE A 233 6.03 21.34 -35.80
C ILE A 233 6.68 20.62 -36.98
N GLU A 234 7.20 21.37 -37.95
CA GLU A 234 7.99 20.82 -39.07
C GLU A 234 9.50 20.95 -38.84
N ALA A 235 9.94 21.89 -38.01
CA ALA A 235 11.35 22.09 -37.70
C ALA A 235 11.58 22.53 -36.25
N LEU A 236 12.71 22.08 -35.70
CA LEU A 236 13.16 22.36 -34.34
C LEU A 236 14.43 23.22 -34.37
N VAL A 237 14.58 24.11 -33.39
CA VAL A 237 15.81 24.86 -33.12
C VAL A 237 16.21 24.71 -31.66
N VAL A 238 17.52 24.55 -31.43
CA VAL A 238 18.14 24.45 -30.11
C VAL A 238 19.30 25.45 -30.00
N GLY A 239 19.52 25.97 -28.80
CA GLY A 239 20.57 26.93 -28.47
C GLY A 239 20.31 27.58 -27.12
N PRO A 240 21.05 28.64 -26.73
CA PRO A 240 20.87 29.30 -25.45
C PRO A 240 19.44 29.88 -25.26
N GLY A 241 18.95 29.95 -24.03
CA GLY A 241 17.66 30.59 -23.72
C GLY A 241 17.63 32.08 -24.09
N CYS A 242 16.45 32.66 -24.26
CA CYS A 242 16.29 34.06 -24.69
C CYS A 242 16.85 35.11 -23.72
N THR A 243 17.04 34.76 -22.44
CA THR A 243 17.63 35.63 -21.42
C THR A 243 19.05 36.06 -21.82
N ARG A 244 19.35 37.36 -21.70
CA ARG A 244 20.71 37.87 -21.98
C ARG A 244 21.71 37.21 -21.03
N ALA A 245 22.81 36.68 -21.57
CA ALA A 245 23.91 36.19 -20.74
C ALA A 245 24.55 37.32 -19.92
N ASP A 246 25.06 36.94 -18.75
CA ASP A 246 25.83 37.72 -17.79
C ASP A 246 27.35 37.42 -17.86
N GLY A 247 27.79 36.73 -18.92
CA GLY A 247 29.19 36.36 -19.11
C GLY A 247 29.53 35.93 -20.53
N LEU A 248 30.57 35.10 -20.66
CA LEU A 248 31.11 34.55 -21.90
C LEU A 248 31.11 33.02 -21.82
N TYR A 249 29.97 32.41 -22.14
CA TYR A 249 29.76 30.98 -21.90
C TYR A 249 29.82 30.14 -23.17
N TYR A 250 30.26 28.90 -23.00
CA TYR A 250 30.32 27.90 -24.07
C TYR A 250 29.98 26.52 -23.54
N PHE A 251 29.07 25.81 -24.21
CA PHE A 251 28.63 24.47 -23.84
C PHE A 251 28.42 23.60 -25.08
N PHE A 252 28.37 22.29 -24.86
CA PHE A 252 28.27 21.29 -25.93
C PHE A 252 26.91 20.58 -25.87
N ILE A 253 26.40 20.08 -27.01
CA ILE A 253 25.23 19.19 -27.08
C ILE A 253 25.53 18.00 -27.99
N ASP A 254 24.99 16.83 -27.62
CA ASP A 254 25.02 15.59 -28.40
C ASP A 254 23.74 14.74 -28.16
N GLU A 255 23.49 13.76 -29.02
CA GLU A 255 22.43 12.72 -28.98
C GLU A 255 20.99 13.26 -28.86
N LEU A 256 20.60 14.21 -29.72
CA LEU A 256 19.26 14.82 -29.72
C LEU A 256 18.17 13.89 -30.29
N ILE A 257 17.70 12.95 -29.49
CA ILE A 257 16.62 12.02 -29.83
C ILE A 257 15.27 12.67 -29.51
N LEU A 258 14.41 12.84 -30.51
CA LEU A 258 13.04 13.37 -30.37
C LEU A 258 12.04 12.35 -30.89
N GLU A 259 11.08 11.93 -30.07
CA GLU A 259 10.11 10.89 -30.47
C GLU A 259 8.86 10.94 -29.57
N GLU A 260 7.77 10.33 -30.00
CA GLU A 260 6.55 10.16 -29.20
C GLU A 260 6.87 9.50 -27.86
N THR A 261 6.38 10.06 -26.74
CA THR A 261 6.81 9.67 -25.38
C THR A 261 6.66 8.17 -25.10
N THR A 262 5.65 7.51 -25.66
CA THR A 262 5.39 6.08 -25.48
C THR A 262 6.48 5.15 -26.04
N LYS A 263 7.39 5.65 -26.89
CA LYS A 263 8.53 4.88 -27.42
C LYS A 263 9.80 5.04 -26.58
N PHE A 264 9.81 5.94 -25.59
CA PHE A 264 11.00 6.31 -24.80
C PHE A 264 11.22 5.46 -23.53
N ASP A 265 10.46 4.38 -23.38
CA ASP A 265 10.51 3.42 -22.28
C ASP A 265 10.85 2.06 -22.90
N SER A 266 12.14 1.88 -23.19
CA SER A 266 12.61 1.39 -24.50
C SER A 266 12.47 -0.12 -24.77
N LEU A 267 12.42 -0.98 -23.74
CA LEU A 267 12.17 -2.42 -23.90
C LEU A 267 10.70 -2.82 -23.60
N GLN A 268 9.80 -2.51 -24.54
CA GLN A 268 8.39 -2.97 -24.45
C GLN A 268 8.18 -4.31 -25.17
N LEU A 269 7.57 -5.26 -24.46
CA LEU A 269 7.25 -6.58 -25.02
C LEU A 269 6.02 -6.51 -25.93
N ALA A 270 6.13 -7.06 -27.14
CA ALA A 270 4.96 -7.41 -27.92
C ALA A 270 4.32 -8.68 -27.33
N ILE A 271 3.01 -8.64 -27.07
CA ILE A 271 2.24 -9.73 -26.46
C ILE A 271 1.18 -10.17 -27.47
N THR A 272 1.13 -11.47 -27.76
CA THR A 272 0.20 -12.06 -28.74
C THR A 272 -0.41 -13.37 -28.24
N GLY A 273 -1.60 -13.72 -28.75
CA GLY A 273 -2.42 -14.84 -28.29
C GLY A 273 -3.45 -14.45 -27.20
N ASN A 274 -4.53 -15.23 -27.09
CA ASN A 274 -5.52 -15.15 -26.02
C ASN A 274 -5.12 -16.10 -24.85
N PRO A 275 -4.98 -15.61 -23.60
CA PRO A 275 -4.53 -16.43 -22.46
C PRO A 275 -5.46 -17.61 -22.10
N CYS A 276 -6.63 -17.70 -22.74
CA CYS A 276 -7.63 -18.74 -22.52
C CYS A 276 -7.90 -19.67 -23.72
N THR A 277 -7.30 -19.44 -24.90
CA THR A 277 -7.42 -20.37 -26.06
C THR A 277 -6.11 -20.64 -26.79
N ASP A 278 -5.15 -19.73 -26.71
CA ASP A 278 -3.92 -19.78 -27.49
C ASP A 278 -2.72 -19.79 -26.52
N THR A 279 -1.52 -20.12 -27.03
CA THR A 279 -0.29 -19.89 -26.28
C THR A 279 0.04 -18.39 -26.28
N ILE A 280 0.26 -17.79 -25.11
CA ILE A 280 0.81 -16.43 -25.05
C ILE A 280 2.24 -16.44 -25.56
N GLN A 281 2.50 -15.70 -26.63
CA GLN A 281 3.85 -15.40 -27.10
C GLN A 281 4.20 -13.95 -26.72
N LEU A 282 5.28 -13.83 -25.95
CA LEU A 282 5.99 -12.58 -25.69
C LEU A 282 7.12 -12.44 -26.72
N ALA A 283 7.38 -11.23 -27.20
CA ALA A 283 8.49 -10.96 -28.12
C ALA A 283 9.17 -9.61 -27.83
N SER A 284 10.50 -9.62 -27.91
CA SER A 284 11.33 -8.43 -27.91
C SER A 284 11.17 -7.65 -29.21
N PRO A 285 11.19 -6.30 -29.19
CA PRO A 285 11.28 -5.51 -30.40
C PRO A 285 12.62 -5.74 -31.09
N LYS A 286 12.68 -5.52 -32.41
CA LYS A 286 13.94 -5.66 -33.15
C LYS A 286 14.91 -4.53 -32.79
N SER A 287 16.04 -4.85 -32.15
CA SER A 287 17.12 -3.89 -31.90
C SER A 287 17.85 -3.46 -33.18
N LEU A 288 18.54 -2.32 -33.08
CA LEU A 288 19.49 -1.81 -34.06
C LEU A 288 20.92 -2.35 -33.81
N VAL A 289 21.20 -2.88 -32.61
CA VAL A 289 22.50 -3.49 -32.27
C VAL A 289 22.56 -4.91 -32.83
N THR A 290 23.65 -5.25 -33.53
CA THR A 290 23.77 -6.52 -34.28
C THR A 290 24.07 -7.75 -33.43
N GLN A 291 24.40 -7.57 -32.14
CA GLN A 291 24.65 -8.64 -31.18
C GLN A 291 24.03 -8.26 -29.83
N ILE A 292 22.89 -8.87 -29.50
CA ILE A 292 22.26 -8.80 -28.18
C ILE A 292 22.07 -10.24 -27.68
N LYS A 293 22.49 -10.50 -26.44
CA LYS A 293 22.03 -11.66 -25.67
C LYS A 293 20.68 -11.31 -25.03
N TYR A 294 19.75 -12.27 -25.04
CA TYR A 294 18.47 -12.19 -24.35
C TYR A 294 18.43 -13.24 -23.23
N GLN A 295 17.73 -12.94 -22.13
CA GLN A 295 17.40 -13.93 -21.10
C GLN A 295 16.05 -13.59 -20.49
N TRP A 296 15.14 -14.56 -20.50
CA TRP A 296 13.83 -14.42 -19.86
C TRP A 296 13.86 -14.84 -18.39
N TYR A 297 13.14 -14.11 -17.56
CA TYR A 297 12.99 -14.33 -16.13
C TYR A 297 11.51 -14.51 -15.80
N LYS A 298 11.22 -15.35 -14.81
CA LYS A 298 9.89 -15.58 -14.23
C LYS A 298 9.96 -15.36 -12.73
N ASP A 299 9.13 -14.43 -12.23
CA ASP A 299 9.01 -14.06 -10.82
C ASP A 299 10.33 -13.65 -10.14
N GLY A 300 11.33 -13.23 -10.92
CA GLY A 300 12.68 -12.81 -10.49
C GLY A 300 13.80 -13.75 -10.92
N ILE A 301 13.49 -15.02 -11.21
CA ILE A 301 14.45 -16.11 -11.47
C ILE A 301 14.56 -16.39 -12.97
N ALA A 302 15.78 -16.64 -13.48
CA ALA A 302 16.00 -16.90 -14.90
C ALA A 302 15.41 -18.24 -15.35
N LEU A 303 14.82 -18.25 -16.55
CA LEU A 303 14.34 -19.45 -17.20
C LEU A 303 15.50 -20.08 -17.99
N ALA A 304 16.05 -21.17 -17.47
CA ALA A 304 17.22 -21.85 -18.05
C ALA A 304 17.05 -22.12 -19.56
N GLY A 305 17.98 -21.60 -20.37
CA GLY A 305 17.97 -21.73 -21.83
C GLY A 305 16.93 -20.88 -22.58
N ALA A 306 16.14 -20.04 -21.91
CA ALA A 306 15.20 -19.12 -22.55
C ALA A 306 15.92 -17.84 -23.02
N THR A 307 16.72 -17.97 -24.07
CA THR A 307 17.60 -16.92 -24.60
C THR A 307 17.24 -16.43 -26.02
N ASP A 308 16.08 -16.84 -26.54
CA ASP A 308 15.50 -16.28 -27.77
C ASP A 308 14.77 -14.95 -27.47
N PRO A 309 14.81 -13.94 -28.38
CA PRO A 309 13.99 -12.72 -28.24
C PRO A 309 12.48 -12.99 -28.15
N ASN A 310 12.00 -14.17 -28.55
CA ASN A 310 10.62 -14.62 -28.41
C ASN A 310 10.52 -15.68 -27.30
N PHE A 311 9.51 -15.56 -26.44
CA PHE A 311 9.20 -16.58 -25.44
C PHE A 311 7.72 -16.95 -25.49
N ILE A 312 7.45 -18.24 -25.71
CA ILE A 312 6.10 -18.80 -25.63
C ILE A 312 5.88 -19.29 -24.21
N ILE A 313 4.93 -18.68 -23.50
CA ILE A 313 4.60 -19.08 -22.13
C ILE A 313 3.91 -20.46 -22.17
N PRO A 314 4.45 -21.49 -21.50
CA PRO A 314 3.81 -22.79 -21.48
C PRO A 314 2.46 -22.74 -20.75
N PRO A 315 1.44 -23.51 -21.18
CA PRO A 315 0.15 -23.56 -20.51
C PRO A 315 0.28 -23.83 -19.00
N GLY A 316 -0.46 -23.09 -18.19
CA GLY A 316 -0.45 -23.20 -16.72
C GLY A 316 0.73 -22.51 -16.01
N GLN A 317 1.77 -22.04 -16.70
CA GLN A 317 2.92 -21.35 -16.09
C GLN A 317 2.63 -19.90 -15.70
N GLN A 318 1.63 -19.68 -14.86
CA GLN A 318 1.30 -18.35 -14.30
C GLN A 318 2.49 -17.78 -13.52
N GLY A 319 2.70 -16.46 -13.61
CA GLY A 319 3.83 -15.74 -13.04
C GLY A 319 4.14 -14.42 -13.74
N ARG A 320 5.09 -13.65 -13.19
CA ARG A 320 5.57 -12.36 -13.71
C ARG A 320 6.78 -12.54 -14.61
N TYR A 321 6.60 -12.34 -15.91
CA TYR A 321 7.65 -12.45 -16.92
C TYR A 321 8.38 -11.13 -17.14
N VAL A 322 9.71 -11.18 -17.21
CA VAL A 322 10.60 -10.04 -17.51
C VAL A 322 11.64 -10.52 -18.53
N LEU A 323 11.98 -9.67 -19.49
CA LEU A 323 13.09 -9.89 -20.42
C LEU A 323 14.29 -9.02 -20.01
N ARG A 324 15.47 -9.63 -19.88
CA ARG A 324 16.76 -8.94 -19.85
C ARG A 324 17.37 -9.00 -21.25
N ALA A 325 17.78 -7.86 -21.79
CA ALA A 325 18.59 -7.75 -23.01
C ALA A 325 19.95 -7.15 -22.67
N SER A 326 21.03 -7.61 -23.28
CA SER A 326 22.40 -7.11 -23.03
C SER A 326 23.31 -7.22 -24.26
N ASP A 327 24.20 -6.26 -24.47
CA ASP A 327 25.31 -6.34 -25.42
C ASP A 327 26.59 -6.97 -24.80
N GLY A 328 26.61 -7.17 -23.49
CA GLY A 328 27.78 -7.58 -22.70
C GLY A 328 28.48 -6.46 -21.94
N ASN A 329 28.09 -5.19 -22.11
CA ASN A 329 28.63 -4.04 -21.36
C ASN A 329 27.60 -3.43 -20.39
N ASP A 330 26.34 -3.28 -20.84
CA ASP A 330 25.20 -2.92 -19.98
C ASP A 330 23.98 -3.82 -20.31
N CYS A 331 22.87 -3.64 -19.62
CA CYS A 331 21.62 -4.32 -19.94
C CYS A 331 20.38 -3.43 -19.75
N GLU A 332 19.28 -3.86 -20.36
CA GLU A 332 17.96 -3.25 -20.21
C GLU A 332 16.95 -4.34 -19.81
N LEU A 333 16.06 -4.00 -18.86
CA LEU A 333 14.96 -4.86 -18.42
C LEU A 333 13.65 -4.38 -19.03
N SER A 334 12.80 -5.32 -19.45
CA SER A 334 11.45 -4.98 -19.90
C SER A 334 10.55 -4.55 -18.75
N ASN A 335 9.49 -3.82 -19.08
CA ASN A 335 8.31 -3.79 -18.23
C ASN A 335 7.83 -5.24 -17.95
N SER A 336 7.41 -5.52 -16.72
CA SER A 336 7.05 -6.88 -16.31
C SER A 336 5.64 -7.26 -16.76
N TYR A 337 5.50 -8.37 -17.48
CA TYR A 337 4.20 -8.91 -17.89
C TYR A 337 3.70 -9.96 -16.89
N LEU A 338 2.60 -9.70 -16.20
CA LEU A 338 1.95 -10.68 -15.34
C LEU A 338 1.07 -11.62 -16.19
N TYR A 339 1.52 -12.85 -16.41
CA TYR A 339 0.67 -13.89 -16.97
C TYR A 339 -0.13 -14.56 -15.87
N LYS A 340 -1.46 -14.40 -15.94
CA LYS A 340 -2.44 -15.01 -15.04
C LYS A 340 -3.61 -15.52 -15.88
N ILE A 341 -4.23 -16.62 -15.47
CA ILE A 341 -5.51 -17.08 -15.99
C ILE A 341 -6.59 -16.63 -15.00
N ASP A 342 -7.49 -15.74 -15.42
CA ASP A 342 -8.55 -15.23 -14.56
C ASP A 342 -9.70 -16.24 -14.43
N THR A 343 -9.65 -17.03 -13.35
CA THR A 343 -10.73 -17.90 -12.91
C THR A 343 -11.79 -17.08 -12.15
N PHE A 344 -12.99 -16.97 -12.73
CA PHE A 344 -14.13 -16.35 -12.05
C PHE A 344 -14.85 -17.39 -11.19
N ASN A 345 -14.70 -17.30 -9.87
CA ASN A 345 -15.54 -18.03 -8.94
C ASN A 345 -16.87 -17.27 -8.73
N THR A 346 -17.99 -17.99 -8.71
CA THR A 346 -19.30 -17.41 -8.41
C THR A 346 -20.07 -18.33 -7.48
N ASP A 347 -20.38 -17.84 -6.28
CA ASP A 347 -21.11 -18.58 -5.27
C ASP A 347 -22.61 -18.30 -5.40
N LEU A 348 -23.40 -19.36 -5.60
CA LEU A 348 -24.83 -19.31 -5.86
C LEU A 348 -25.55 -20.15 -4.80
N LYS A 349 -26.11 -19.50 -3.77
CA LYS A 349 -27.06 -20.16 -2.87
C LYS A 349 -28.47 -20.14 -3.47
N ARG A 350 -29.12 -21.30 -3.57
CA ARG A 350 -30.48 -21.43 -4.14
C ARG A 350 -31.36 -22.36 -3.31
N GLN A 351 -32.65 -22.03 -3.30
CA GLN A 351 -33.72 -22.85 -2.74
C GLN A 351 -34.81 -23.03 -3.81
N ILE A 352 -35.33 -24.24 -3.94
CA ILE A 352 -36.36 -24.64 -4.92
C ILE A 352 -37.31 -25.67 -4.28
N CYS A 353 -38.53 -25.85 -4.80
CA CYS A 353 -39.39 -26.95 -4.35
C CYS A 353 -38.89 -28.29 -4.93
N PHE A 354 -39.16 -29.42 -4.28
CA PHE A 354 -38.86 -30.74 -4.87
C PHE A 354 -39.70 -30.98 -6.14
N GLY A 355 -39.01 -31.27 -7.26
CA GLY A 355 -39.58 -31.37 -8.60
C GLY A 355 -39.16 -30.22 -9.54
N ASP A 356 -38.72 -29.09 -8.98
CA ASP A 356 -38.01 -28.04 -9.72
C ASP A 356 -36.54 -28.43 -9.96
N TYR A 357 -35.84 -27.64 -10.78
CA TYR A 357 -34.39 -27.69 -10.92
C TYR A 357 -33.76 -26.30 -10.99
N VAL A 358 -32.48 -26.19 -10.62
CA VAL A 358 -31.61 -25.05 -10.98
C VAL A 358 -30.74 -25.45 -12.17
N GLN A 359 -30.77 -24.68 -13.24
CA GLN A 359 -29.85 -24.86 -14.38
C GLN A 359 -28.62 -23.93 -14.23
N VAL A 360 -27.42 -24.51 -14.33
CA VAL A 360 -26.14 -23.77 -14.36
C VAL A 360 -25.38 -24.18 -15.62
N GLY A 361 -25.38 -23.32 -16.63
CA GLY A 361 -24.87 -23.63 -17.96
C GLY A 361 -25.72 -24.72 -18.64
N THR A 362 -25.09 -25.83 -18.99
CA THR A 362 -25.76 -27.03 -19.55
C THR A 362 -26.17 -28.05 -18.49
N ASN A 363 -25.83 -27.83 -17.22
CA ASN A 363 -26.07 -28.78 -16.14
C ASN A 363 -27.33 -28.40 -15.34
N PHE A 364 -28.05 -29.40 -14.87
CA PHE A 364 -29.33 -29.28 -14.18
C PHE A 364 -29.22 -29.94 -12.81
N PHE A 365 -29.72 -29.28 -11.76
CA PHE A 365 -29.57 -29.72 -10.36
C PHE A 365 -30.93 -29.70 -9.67
N ASP A 366 -31.39 -30.88 -9.22
CA ASP A 366 -32.71 -31.18 -8.66
C ASP A 366 -32.63 -31.83 -7.26
N SER A 367 -31.41 -31.99 -6.73
CA SER A 367 -31.11 -32.56 -5.41
C SER A 367 -30.32 -31.60 -4.51
N SER A 368 -30.52 -31.66 -3.19
CA SER A 368 -29.77 -30.83 -2.24
C SER A 368 -28.29 -31.21 -2.21
N GLY A 369 -27.40 -30.22 -2.23
CA GLY A 369 -25.95 -30.43 -2.17
C GLY A 369 -25.13 -29.21 -2.57
N THR A 370 -23.81 -29.33 -2.44
CA THR A 370 -22.84 -28.39 -2.99
C THR A 370 -22.26 -28.96 -4.29
N TYR A 371 -22.33 -28.19 -5.37
CA TYR A 371 -21.91 -28.59 -6.71
C TYR A 371 -20.93 -27.57 -7.28
N GLN A 372 -19.85 -28.03 -7.93
CA GLN A 372 -18.94 -27.17 -8.67
C GLN A 372 -19.16 -27.36 -10.17
N VAL A 373 -19.41 -26.26 -10.89
CA VAL A 373 -19.76 -26.28 -12.31
C VAL A 373 -18.77 -25.44 -13.10
N GLN A 374 -17.95 -26.10 -13.92
CA GLN A 374 -16.98 -25.47 -14.81
C GLN A 374 -17.71 -24.98 -16.08
N LEU A 375 -17.89 -23.66 -16.19
CA LEU A 375 -18.52 -23.00 -17.32
C LEU A 375 -17.46 -22.43 -18.26
N LYS A 376 -17.40 -22.97 -19.48
CA LYS A 376 -16.54 -22.43 -20.55
C LYS A 376 -17.18 -21.20 -21.17
N THR A 377 -16.50 -20.07 -21.02
CA THR A 377 -16.84 -18.86 -21.77
C THR A 377 -16.60 -19.06 -23.27
N ASN A 378 -17.21 -18.24 -24.12
CA ASN A 378 -16.95 -18.23 -25.56
C ASN A 378 -15.51 -17.80 -25.95
N LYS A 379 -14.68 -17.43 -24.96
CA LYS A 379 -13.24 -17.15 -25.08
C LYS A 379 -12.36 -18.23 -24.43
N GLY A 380 -12.91 -19.40 -24.10
CA GLY A 380 -12.18 -20.55 -23.55
C GLY A 380 -11.83 -20.47 -22.06
N CYS A 381 -11.98 -19.31 -21.41
CA CYS A 381 -11.71 -19.17 -19.98
C CYS A 381 -12.73 -20.00 -19.19
N ASP A 382 -12.24 -20.86 -18.30
CA ASP A 382 -13.05 -21.64 -17.36
C ASP A 382 -13.45 -20.77 -16.16
N SER A 383 -14.76 -20.59 -15.97
CA SER A 383 -15.35 -20.00 -14.75
C SER A 383 -15.91 -21.12 -13.88
N LEU A 384 -15.80 -21.02 -12.56
CA LEU A 384 -16.25 -22.07 -11.63
C LEU A 384 -17.40 -21.56 -10.77
N VAL A 385 -18.57 -22.15 -10.94
CA VAL A 385 -19.76 -21.82 -10.15
C VAL A 385 -19.89 -22.80 -8.99
N ASN A 386 -19.83 -22.31 -7.76
CA ASN A 386 -20.18 -23.08 -6.57
C ASN A 386 -21.69 -22.91 -6.32
N LEU A 387 -22.48 -23.92 -6.69
CA LEU A 387 -23.92 -23.96 -6.39
C LEU A 387 -24.15 -24.67 -5.06
N GLU A 388 -24.62 -23.94 -4.05
CA GLU A 388 -25.19 -24.51 -2.83
C GLU A 388 -26.72 -24.55 -3.02
N LEU A 389 -27.23 -25.75 -3.33
CA LEU A 389 -28.65 -25.98 -3.58
C LEU A 389 -29.29 -26.66 -2.38
N THR A 390 -30.35 -26.06 -1.85
CA THR A 390 -31.23 -26.67 -0.84
C THR A 390 -32.61 -26.90 -1.45
N VAL A 391 -32.91 -28.17 -1.78
CA VAL A 391 -34.22 -28.57 -2.30
C VAL A 391 -35.19 -28.72 -1.13
N ILE A 392 -36.16 -27.82 -1.07
CA ILE A 392 -37.24 -27.82 -0.10
C ILE A 392 -38.22 -28.92 -0.51
N LYS A 393 -38.05 -30.11 0.07
CA LYS A 393 -39.04 -31.18 -0.05
C LYS A 393 -40.36 -30.70 0.56
N PRO A 394 -41.52 -30.95 -0.09
CA PRO A 394 -42.81 -30.63 0.51
C PRO A 394 -42.91 -31.35 1.86
N LYS A 395 -43.41 -30.66 2.88
CA LYS A 395 -43.64 -31.30 4.19
C LYS A 395 -44.82 -32.27 4.06
N THR A 396 -44.49 -33.51 3.73
CA THR A 396 -45.44 -34.63 3.72
C THR A 396 -45.79 -34.99 5.15
N PHE A 397 -46.99 -34.60 5.58
CA PHE A 397 -47.53 -35.03 6.87
C PHE A 397 -48.26 -36.35 6.66
N THR A 398 -47.62 -37.45 7.04
CA THR A 398 -48.23 -38.78 7.02
C THR A 398 -49.13 -38.95 8.24
N ILE A 399 -50.38 -39.34 8.02
CA ILE A 399 -51.28 -39.84 9.06
C ILE A 399 -51.38 -41.34 8.84
N ASP A 400 -50.54 -42.10 9.52
CA ASP A 400 -50.64 -43.56 9.52
C ASP A 400 -51.73 -43.98 10.52
N SER A 401 -52.75 -44.71 10.04
CA SER A 401 -53.88 -45.13 10.85
C SER A 401 -54.26 -46.59 10.54
N ALA A 402 -54.33 -47.41 11.58
CA ALA A 402 -54.73 -48.82 11.47
C ALA A 402 -56.17 -48.98 11.98
N ILE A 403 -57.01 -49.64 11.19
CA ILE A 403 -58.41 -49.92 11.55
C ILE A 403 -58.72 -51.41 11.39
N CYS A 404 -59.54 -51.94 12.29
CA CYS A 404 -60.03 -53.31 12.16
C CYS A 404 -61.06 -53.41 11.02
N LYS A 405 -61.09 -54.57 10.37
CA LYS A 405 -61.90 -54.88 9.18
C LYS A 405 -63.40 -54.65 9.43
N GLY A 406 -63.91 -53.50 8.98
CA GLY A 406 -65.31 -53.09 9.13
C GLY A 406 -65.59 -51.77 9.86
N THR A 407 -64.58 -50.97 10.23
CA THR A 407 -64.76 -49.61 10.79
C THR A 407 -64.31 -48.51 9.81
N LYS A 408 -64.40 -47.22 10.19
CA LYS A 408 -64.08 -46.07 9.31
C LYS A 408 -63.62 -44.82 10.06
N ILE A 409 -62.97 -43.90 9.35
CA ILE A 409 -62.46 -42.60 9.84
C ILE A 409 -62.93 -41.45 8.92
N ARG A 410 -63.05 -40.21 9.44
CA ARG A 410 -63.52 -39.03 8.67
C ARG A 410 -62.55 -37.86 8.77
N ILE A 411 -62.15 -37.28 7.63
CA ILE A 411 -61.25 -36.10 7.54
C ILE A 411 -61.77 -35.15 6.45
N ASN A 412 -61.76 -33.83 6.70
CA ASN A 412 -62.23 -32.78 5.78
C ASN A 412 -63.59 -33.10 5.11
N ASN A 413 -64.55 -33.56 5.92
CA ASN A 413 -65.88 -34.00 5.53
C ASN A 413 -65.98 -35.23 4.60
N GLN A 414 -64.90 -35.95 4.30
CA GLN A 414 -64.89 -37.24 3.59
C GLN A 414 -64.67 -38.42 4.56
N ASP A 415 -65.36 -39.55 4.34
CA ASP A 415 -65.18 -40.81 5.08
C ASP A 415 -64.24 -41.76 4.33
N TYR A 416 -63.43 -42.54 5.06
CA TYR A 416 -62.51 -43.57 4.55
C TYR A 416 -62.62 -44.86 5.38
N ASP A 417 -62.78 -46.02 4.73
CA ASP A 417 -63.12 -47.29 5.37
C ASP A 417 -62.39 -48.54 4.79
N SER A 418 -61.46 -48.33 3.86
CA SER A 418 -60.73 -49.40 3.16
C SER A 418 -59.22 -49.11 3.05
N SER A 419 -58.41 -50.17 3.01
CA SER A 419 -56.95 -50.08 2.94
C SER A 419 -56.50 -49.27 1.73
N GLY A 420 -55.74 -48.21 1.96
CA GLY A 420 -55.26 -47.33 0.88
C GLY A 420 -54.51 -46.10 1.39
N THR A 421 -53.81 -45.46 0.46
CA THR A 421 -53.11 -44.19 0.67
C THR A 421 -53.90 -43.08 0.01
N TYR A 422 -54.38 -42.12 0.79
CA TYR A 422 -55.26 -41.03 0.33
C TYR A 422 -54.54 -39.68 0.42
N ALA A 423 -54.45 -38.99 -0.71
CA ALA A 423 -53.82 -37.68 -0.84
C ALA A 423 -54.81 -36.54 -0.50
N ILE A 424 -54.42 -35.65 0.41
CA ILE A 424 -55.19 -34.49 0.83
C ILE A 424 -54.31 -33.23 0.69
N HIS A 425 -54.74 -32.29 -0.16
CA HIS A 425 -53.97 -31.08 -0.49
C HIS A 425 -54.49 -29.85 0.26
N THR A 426 -53.58 -29.00 0.76
CA THR A 426 -53.89 -27.67 1.29
C THR A 426 -52.82 -26.66 0.88
N GLN A 427 -53.25 -25.46 0.47
CA GLN A 427 -52.37 -24.41 -0.07
C GLN A 427 -51.85 -23.47 1.02
N THR A 428 -50.63 -22.94 0.82
CA THR A 428 -50.04 -21.87 1.64
C THR A 428 -49.38 -20.79 0.76
N SER A 429 -49.06 -19.63 1.34
CA SER A 429 -48.78 -18.39 0.61
C SER A 429 -47.44 -18.30 -0.16
N PHE A 430 -46.68 -19.40 -0.26
CA PHE A 430 -45.39 -19.44 -0.96
C PHE A 430 -45.28 -20.54 -2.05
N GLY A 431 -46.36 -21.24 -2.37
CA GLY A 431 -46.48 -22.00 -3.63
C GLY A 431 -45.86 -23.40 -3.69
N CYS A 432 -44.98 -23.82 -2.77
CA CYS A 432 -44.71 -25.25 -2.60
C CYS A 432 -45.93 -25.90 -1.92
N ASP A 433 -46.63 -26.82 -2.59
CA ASP A 433 -47.81 -27.50 -2.06
C ASP A 433 -47.47 -28.40 -0.85
N SER A 434 -48.38 -28.43 0.14
CA SER A 434 -48.32 -29.37 1.27
C SER A 434 -49.26 -30.55 1.03
N LEU A 435 -48.69 -31.75 1.03
CA LEU A 435 -49.39 -33.02 0.82
C LEU A 435 -49.58 -33.74 2.16
N THR A 436 -50.80 -33.77 2.67
CA THR A 436 -51.16 -34.64 3.80
C THR A 436 -51.56 -36.01 3.25
N THR A 437 -50.91 -37.06 3.73
CA THR A 437 -51.06 -38.44 3.21
C THR A 437 -51.65 -39.32 4.30
N LEU A 438 -52.93 -39.71 4.16
CA LEU A 438 -53.57 -40.68 5.05
C LEU A 438 -53.23 -42.10 4.55
N ASN A 439 -52.38 -42.82 5.26
CA ASN A 439 -52.19 -44.25 5.07
C ASN A 439 -53.16 -44.99 5.98
N LEU A 440 -54.24 -45.53 5.42
CA LEU A 440 -55.20 -46.34 6.15
C LEU A 440 -54.88 -47.82 5.90
N GLN A 441 -54.57 -48.58 6.95
CA GLN A 441 -54.32 -50.03 6.85
C GLN A 441 -55.40 -50.83 7.59
N VAL A 442 -56.04 -51.76 6.86
CA VAL A 442 -56.87 -52.83 7.42
C VAL A 442 -56.02 -54.10 7.55
N ILE A 443 -56.02 -54.74 8.72
CA ILE A 443 -55.04 -55.79 9.11
C ILE A 443 -55.70 -57.17 9.29
N ASP A 444 -54.98 -58.25 8.94
CA ASP A 444 -55.29 -59.68 9.16
C ASP A 444 -54.04 -60.43 9.77
N PRO A 445 -54.17 -61.57 10.53
CA PRO A 445 -53.10 -62.15 11.43
C PRO A 445 -52.21 -63.36 10.92
N ILE A 446 -51.01 -63.61 11.51
CA ILE A 446 -49.88 -64.51 11.00
C ILE A 446 -48.98 -65.19 12.13
N GLN A 447 -47.97 -66.08 11.87
CA GLN A 447 -47.08 -66.84 12.85
C GLN A 447 -45.57 -67.13 12.44
N SER A 448 -44.58 -67.32 13.38
CA SER A 448 -43.07 -67.47 13.13
C SER A 448 -42.19 -68.24 14.23
N ASN A 449 -40.81 -68.30 14.17
CA ASN A 449 -39.82 -69.05 15.06
C ASN A 449 -38.30 -68.53 15.03
N LEU A 450 -37.36 -68.92 15.96
CA LEU A 450 -35.87 -68.56 16.01
C LEU A 450 -34.92 -69.42 16.96
N ASP A 451 -33.54 -69.36 16.90
CA ASP A 451 -32.52 -69.95 17.90
C ASP A 451 -31.00 -69.45 17.87
N ILE A 452 -30.10 -69.78 18.86
CA ILE A 452 -28.89 -68.99 19.40
C ILE A 452 -27.86 -69.63 20.49
N ALA A 453 -27.00 -68.85 21.26
CA ALA A 453 -26.26 -69.19 22.57
C ALA A 453 -25.57 -67.98 23.40
N ILE A 454 -25.20 -68.07 24.75
CA ILE A 454 -24.49 -67.03 25.65
C ILE A 454 -23.61 -67.49 26.92
N CYS A 455 -23.49 -66.75 28.07
CA CYS A 455 -22.58 -66.88 29.30
C CYS A 455 -23.21 -67.21 30.74
N GLU A 456 -22.41 -67.49 31.83
CA GLU A 456 -22.75 -68.25 33.12
C GLU A 456 -23.58 -67.60 34.24
N GLY A 457 -24.40 -68.41 34.95
CA GLY A 457 -25.20 -68.01 36.13
C GLY A 457 -26.42 -67.18 35.70
N ASN A 458 -26.18 -66.42 34.64
CA ASN A 458 -27.07 -65.97 33.61
C ASN A 458 -27.73 -67.15 32.85
N TYR A 459 -28.25 -66.82 31.67
CA TYR A 459 -29.30 -67.52 30.93
C TYR A 459 -29.50 -66.76 29.61
N TYR A 460 -30.16 -67.37 28.63
CA TYR A 460 -30.72 -66.60 27.51
C TYR A 460 -32.20 -66.36 27.76
N LEU A 461 -32.71 -65.24 27.26
CA LEU A 461 -34.09 -64.83 27.44
C LEU A 461 -34.84 -64.84 26.11
N PHE A 462 -35.85 -65.71 25.96
CA PHE A 462 -36.81 -65.58 24.86
C PHE A 462 -38.03 -64.79 25.33
N GLU A 463 -38.09 -63.50 24.97
CA GLU A 463 -38.95 -62.48 25.59
C GLU A 463 -38.80 -62.37 27.12
N LYS A 464 -39.43 -63.31 27.85
CA LYS A 464 -39.43 -63.46 29.31
C LYS A 464 -39.10 -64.89 29.75
N ASP A 465 -39.19 -65.86 28.84
CA ASP A 465 -38.98 -67.27 29.15
C ASP A 465 -37.46 -67.53 29.23
N THR A 466 -37.02 -68.00 30.41
CA THR A 466 -35.63 -67.90 30.85
C THR A 466 -34.88 -69.21 30.67
N ILE A 467 -34.12 -69.31 29.58
CA ILE A 467 -33.59 -70.56 29.07
C ILE A 467 -32.18 -70.75 29.65
N ARG A 468 -32.16 -71.40 30.81
CA ARG A 468 -30.94 -71.69 31.60
C ARG A 468 -30.33 -73.07 31.27
N ASN A 469 -31.10 -73.91 30.57
CA ASN A 469 -30.79 -75.27 30.15
C ASN A 469 -31.25 -75.46 28.69
N ALA A 470 -30.71 -76.42 27.95
CA ALA A 470 -31.11 -76.69 26.56
C ALA A 470 -32.55 -77.27 26.45
N GLY A 471 -33.32 -76.85 25.44
CA GLY A 471 -34.73 -77.21 25.23
C GLY A 471 -35.44 -76.35 24.15
N SER A 472 -36.74 -76.58 23.89
CA SER A 472 -37.50 -75.87 22.83
C SER A 472 -38.94 -75.49 23.23
N TYR A 473 -39.45 -74.36 22.72
CA TYR A 473 -40.58 -73.59 23.30
C TYR A 473 -41.36 -72.81 22.21
N SER A 474 -42.69 -72.57 22.35
CA SER A 474 -43.50 -71.78 21.39
C SER A 474 -44.68 -71.02 22.05
N LYS A 475 -45.16 -69.91 21.45
CA LYS A 475 -46.02 -68.91 22.16
C LYS A 475 -46.85 -67.99 21.25
N ILE A 476 -48.03 -67.52 21.69
CA ILE A 476 -48.90 -66.55 20.98
C ILE A 476 -48.79 -65.13 21.58
N LEU A 477 -48.82 -64.08 20.74
CA LEU A 477 -48.68 -62.66 21.08
C LEU A 477 -49.91 -61.84 20.66
N ARG A 478 -50.28 -60.77 21.38
CA ARG A 478 -51.46 -59.91 21.06
C ARG A 478 -51.09 -58.44 20.89
N SER A 479 -51.79 -57.70 20.02
CA SER A 479 -51.54 -56.26 19.78
C SER A 479 -52.61 -55.33 20.34
N ALA A 480 -52.21 -54.11 20.70
CA ALA A 480 -53.05 -53.10 21.34
C ALA A 480 -54.18 -52.51 20.48
N ILE A 481 -54.29 -52.91 19.20
CA ILE A 481 -55.35 -52.50 18.27
C ILE A 481 -56.32 -53.68 17.98
N GLY A 482 -55.95 -54.93 18.30
CA GLY A 482 -56.87 -56.08 18.32
C GLY A 482 -56.61 -57.21 17.30
N CYS A 483 -55.36 -57.49 16.91
CA CYS A 483 -54.96 -58.61 16.01
C CYS A 483 -53.60 -59.26 16.45
N ASP A 484 -53.37 -60.58 16.30
CA ASP A 484 -52.44 -61.42 17.14
C ASP A 484 -51.40 -62.37 16.38
N SER A 485 -50.24 -62.89 16.96
CA SER A 485 -49.05 -63.62 16.28
C SER A 485 -48.11 -64.63 17.13
N THR A 486 -46.86 -65.13 16.76
CA THR A 486 -46.08 -66.32 17.40
C THR A 486 -44.49 -66.56 17.19
N VAL A 487 -43.61 -67.13 18.13
CA VAL A 487 -42.05 -67.30 18.09
C VAL A 487 -41.23 -68.30 19.14
N THR A 488 -39.81 -68.50 19.20
CA THR A 488 -38.86 -69.51 19.99
C THR A 488 -37.26 -69.16 20.28
N ILE A 489 -36.35 -69.82 21.17
CA ILE A 489 -34.77 -69.65 21.43
C ILE A 489 -33.86 -70.49 22.58
N GLN A 490 -32.46 -70.40 22.92
CA GLN A 490 -31.54 -71.00 24.12
C GLN A 490 -29.96 -70.59 24.57
N ALA A 491 -29.12 -71.15 25.58
CA ALA A 491 -27.89 -70.49 26.37
C ALA A 491 -26.46 -71.14 26.92
N SER A 492 -25.45 -70.46 27.66
CA SER A 492 -24.06 -70.95 28.30
C SER A 492 -23.16 -70.23 29.52
N ILE A 493 -21.75 -69.93 29.59
CA ILE A 493 -20.74 -69.86 30.85
C ILE A 493 -19.59 -68.64 31.27
N TYR A 494 -18.86 -68.50 32.51
CA TYR A 494 -17.56 -67.79 33.22
C TYR A 494 -17.23 -66.38 34.09
N LYS A 495 -16.20 -66.21 35.10
CA LYS A 495 -15.79 -65.05 36.19
C LYS A 495 -14.29 -64.75 36.91
N LYS A 496 -13.94 -63.77 37.92
CA LYS A 496 -12.51 -63.26 38.56
C LYS A 496 -12.18 -62.55 40.07
N SER A 497 -11.07 -61.72 40.47
CA SER A 497 -10.73 -60.82 41.77
C SER A 497 -9.37 -59.84 42.05
N SER A 498 -9.27 -58.78 42.99
CA SER A 498 -8.14 -58.09 43.96
C SER A 498 -7.17 -56.71 43.79
N ILE A 499 -6.77 -55.75 44.80
CA ILE A 499 -5.54 -54.72 45.05
C ILE A 499 -5.53 -53.18 45.75
N ILE A 500 -4.46 -52.19 45.81
CA ILE A 500 -4.19 -50.84 46.68
C ILE A 500 -3.13 -49.59 46.22
N LEU A 501 -3.06 -48.22 46.66
CA LEU A 501 -1.98 -47.02 46.47
C LEU A 501 -1.91 -45.55 47.28
N ASP A 502 -1.20 -44.35 46.93
CA ASP A 502 -1.02 -42.90 47.63
C ASP A 502 -0.34 -41.52 46.93
N THR A 503 -0.33 -40.16 47.39
CA THR A 503 0.37 -38.80 46.84
C THR A 503 0.39 -37.27 47.53
N ALA A 504 1.06 -36.08 47.05
CA ALA A 504 0.92 -34.51 47.42
C ALA A 504 1.73 -33.18 46.76
N ILE A 505 1.33 -31.79 46.75
CA ILE A 505 1.97 -30.45 46.09
C ILE A 505 1.76 -28.84 46.52
N CYS A 506 1.71 -27.73 45.61
CA CYS A 506 1.80 -26.15 45.64
C CYS A 506 0.72 -25.27 44.81
N ASP A 507 0.63 -23.89 44.75
CA ASP A 507 -0.52 -23.07 44.15
C ASP A 507 -0.38 -22.71 42.67
N GLY A 508 -1.50 -22.74 41.94
CA GLY A 508 -1.52 -22.82 40.48
C GLY A 508 -0.92 -24.12 39.92
N GLN A 509 -0.32 -24.96 40.77
CA GLN A 509 0.19 -26.29 40.44
C GLN A 509 -0.85 -27.36 40.80
N LYS A 510 -0.75 -28.54 40.17
CA LYS A 510 -1.63 -29.70 40.41
C LYS A 510 -0.81 -31.00 40.45
N LEU A 511 -1.30 -32.04 41.12
CA LEU A 511 -0.65 -33.37 41.13
C LEU A 511 -1.64 -34.48 40.84
N ALA A 512 -1.29 -35.34 39.89
CA ALA A 512 -2.11 -36.46 39.49
C ALA A 512 -1.62 -37.77 40.12
N VAL A 513 -2.55 -38.60 40.62
CA VAL A 513 -2.34 -40.05 40.72
C VAL A 513 -3.63 -40.79 40.37
N GLY A 514 -3.48 -41.82 39.54
CA GLY A 514 -4.62 -42.35 38.78
C GLY A 514 -5.21 -41.26 37.88
N ASN A 515 -6.54 -41.28 37.72
CA ASN A 515 -7.26 -40.25 36.96
C ASN A 515 -7.65 -39.04 37.84
N GLN A 516 -7.29 -39.01 39.13
CA GLN A 516 -7.57 -37.87 40.00
C GLN A 516 -6.39 -36.89 39.99
N VAL A 517 -6.65 -35.70 39.46
CA VAL A 517 -5.78 -34.53 39.60
C VAL A 517 -6.20 -33.79 40.85
N LEU A 518 -5.31 -33.72 41.81
CA LEU A 518 -5.51 -33.08 43.10
C LEU A 518 -4.83 -31.71 43.10
N ASP A 519 -5.59 -30.69 43.49
CA ASP A 519 -5.14 -29.29 43.66
C ASP A 519 -5.65 -28.66 44.97
N GLN A 520 -6.21 -29.48 45.88
CA GLN A 520 -6.66 -29.11 47.22
C GLN A 520 -6.24 -30.18 48.23
N ALA A 521 -5.95 -29.78 49.48
CA ALA A 521 -5.52 -30.71 50.53
C ALA A 521 -6.66 -31.65 50.99
N GLY A 522 -6.41 -32.96 51.00
CA GLY A 522 -7.41 -33.98 51.36
C GLY A 522 -6.85 -35.40 51.44
N SER A 523 -7.73 -36.41 51.44
CA SER A 523 -7.41 -37.85 51.54
C SER A 523 -8.49 -38.70 50.85
N TYR A 524 -8.12 -39.76 50.08
CA TYR A 524 -8.98 -40.29 49.00
C TYR A 524 -8.92 -41.83 48.78
N PRO A 525 -10.04 -42.57 48.61
CA PRO A 525 -10.06 -44.02 48.25
C PRO A 525 -10.30 -44.40 46.78
N PHE A 526 -9.88 -45.62 46.43
CA PHE A 526 -9.86 -46.38 45.16
C PHE A 526 -10.70 -47.67 45.04
N ASN A 527 -11.20 -48.03 43.84
CA ASN A 527 -11.55 -49.42 43.45
C ASN A 527 -11.05 -49.80 42.05
N LEU A 528 -10.95 -51.11 41.80
CA LEU A 528 -10.38 -51.71 40.59
C LEU A 528 -11.34 -52.85 40.13
N LEU A 529 -11.65 -52.93 38.84
CA LEU A 529 -12.50 -53.98 38.24
C LEU A 529 -11.86 -54.60 36.98
N SER A 530 -12.31 -55.80 36.59
CA SER A 530 -11.75 -56.63 35.52
C SER A 530 -12.84 -57.20 34.61
N SER A 531 -12.47 -57.56 33.37
CA SER A 531 -13.39 -57.70 32.23
C SER A 531 -14.47 -58.80 32.29
N HIS A 532 -14.48 -59.63 33.34
CA HIS A 532 -15.53 -60.64 33.59
C HIS A 532 -16.19 -60.50 35.00
N GLY A 533 -15.92 -59.39 35.70
CA GLY A 533 -16.77 -58.79 36.75
C GLY A 533 -16.79 -59.44 38.13
N CYS A 534 -15.64 -59.58 38.81
CA CYS A 534 -15.44 -59.97 40.23
C CYS A 534 -14.06 -59.46 40.75
N ASP A 535 -13.89 -58.58 41.78
CA ASP A 535 -12.75 -57.58 41.77
C ASP A 535 -12.13 -56.92 43.09
N SER A 536 -11.73 -55.60 43.09
CA SER A 536 -10.46 -54.97 43.66
C SER A 536 -10.46 -53.46 44.20
N THR A 537 -9.36 -52.86 44.78
CA THR A 537 -9.27 -51.57 45.63
C THR A 537 -8.04 -50.55 45.39
N LEU A 538 -7.93 -49.29 45.97
CA LEU A 538 -6.79 -48.25 45.90
C LEU A 538 -6.86 -47.04 46.98
N ILE A 539 -5.88 -46.06 47.17
CA ILE A 539 -5.89 -44.82 48.14
C ILE A 539 -5.01 -43.53 47.69
N LEU A 540 -5.12 -42.24 48.22
CA LEU A 540 -4.41 -40.91 47.90
C LEU A 540 -4.43 -39.64 48.90
N ASN A 541 -3.64 -38.49 48.73
CA ASN A 541 -3.56 -37.18 49.56
C ASN A 541 -3.00 -35.79 48.88
N LEU A 542 -2.91 -34.53 49.50
CA LEU A 542 -2.34 -33.20 48.90
C LEU A 542 -1.96 -31.83 49.72
N GLY A 543 -1.62 -30.62 49.08
CA GLY A 543 -1.10 -29.25 49.58
C GLY A 543 -1.00 -27.98 48.57
N ILE A 544 -0.53 -26.70 48.90
CA ILE A 544 -0.61 -25.38 48.07
C ILE A 544 0.31 -24.05 48.38
N ASN A 545 0.68 -23.06 47.44
CA ASN A 545 1.28 -21.59 47.54
C ASN A 545 1.67 -20.67 46.22
N PRO A 546 1.66 -19.25 46.10
CA PRO A 546 1.56 -18.32 44.85
C PRO A 546 2.45 -16.97 44.51
N VAL A 547 2.17 -16.06 43.46
CA VAL A 547 3.06 -15.02 42.67
C VAL A 547 2.51 -13.57 42.11
N TYR A 548 3.32 -12.52 41.62
CA TYR A 548 2.98 -11.07 41.08
C TYR A 548 3.93 -10.26 40.02
N ASN A 549 3.66 -9.00 39.44
CA ASN A 549 4.47 -8.12 38.40
C ASN A 549 4.16 -6.53 38.09
N ARG A 550 5.05 -5.63 37.47
CA ARG A 550 4.78 -4.17 36.92
C ARG A 550 5.86 -3.39 35.98
N LEU A 551 5.71 -2.09 35.51
CA LEU A 551 6.61 -1.31 34.52
C LEU A 551 6.69 0.30 34.64
N ILE A 552 7.76 1.03 34.14
CA ILE A 552 8.04 2.54 34.18
C ILE A 552 8.90 3.16 32.97
N ASP A 553 8.94 4.50 32.68
CA ASP A 553 9.72 5.21 31.57
C ASP A 553 10.19 6.70 31.90
N THR A 554 11.32 7.27 31.37
CA THR A 554 11.86 8.66 31.63
C THR A 554 13.04 9.18 30.71
N SER A 555 13.65 10.38 30.90
CA SER A 555 14.77 10.97 30.07
C SER A 555 15.57 12.17 30.69
N PHE A 556 16.84 12.44 30.28
CA PHE A 556 17.70 13.55 30.77
C PHE A 556 18.86 14.01 29.82
N CYS A 557 19.59 15.12 30.08
CA CYS A 557 20.64 15.67 29.18
C CYS A 557 22.05 15.02 29.27
N GLY A 558 22.81 15.05 28.17
CA GLY A 558 24.11 14.36 28.04
C GLY A 558 25.19 14.80 29.04
N GLY A 559 25.64 13.87 29.88
CA GLY A 559 26.71 14.07 30.87
C GLY A 559 26.38 13.60 32.29
N ASN A 560 25.09 13.44 32.62
CA ASN A 560 24.63 12.98 33.94
C ASN A 560 24.37 11.46 33.98
N SER A 561 23.92 10.94 35.14
CA SER A 561 23.52 9.53 35.33
C SER A 561 22.40 9.39 36.36
N MET A 562 21.70 8.26 36.36
CA MET A 562 20.56 7.96 37.23
C MET A 562 20.75 6.59 37.89
N GLN A 563 20.54 6.48 39.21
CA GLN A 563 20.67 5.22 39.96
C GLN A 563 19.29 4.66 40.31
N ILE A 564 19.09 3.36 40.09
CA ILE A 564 17.89 2.63 40.50
C ILE A 564 18.32 1.33 41.20
N GLY A 565 17.93 1.18 42.46
CA GLY A 565 18.51 0.15 43.34
C GLY A 565 20.03 0.34 43.49
N ASN A 566 20.79 -0.75 43.33
CA ASN A 566 22.25 -0.74 43.42
C ASN A 566 22.95 -0.56 42.05
N GLN A 567 22.23 -0.17 40.99
CA GLN A 567 22.78 -0.01 39.64
C GLN A 567 22.59 1.40 39.07
N VAL A 568 23.59 1.89 38.35
CA VAL A 568 23.68 3.26 37.81
C VAL A 568 23.64 3.20 36.28
N PHE A 569 22.82 4.06 35.67
CA PHE A 569 22.55 4.09 34.24
C PHE A 569 22.89 5.48 33.67
N ASN A 570 23.65 5.52 32.57
CA ASN A 570 24.15 6.76 31.96
C ASN A 570 24.03 6.78 30.42
N GLN A 571 23.23 5.87 29.84
CA GLN A 571 22.99 5.75 28.40
C GLN A 571 21.51 5.46 28.12
N THR A 572 21.02 5.87 26.95
CA THR A 572 19.69 5.54 26.40
C THR A 572 19.48 4.02 26.34
N GLY A 573 18.36 3.51 26.85
CA GLY A 573 18.13 2.06 26.89
C GLY A 573 16.82 1.63 27.59
N THR A 574 16.61 0.32 27.67
CA THR A 574 15.50 -0.33 28.40
C THR A 574 16.05 -1.52 29.19
N TYR A 575 15.62 -1.67 30.43
CA TYR A 575 16.24 -2.54 31.44
C TYR A 575 15.16 -3.31 32.22
N SER A 576 15.47 -4.52 32.72
CA SER A 576 14.55 -5.41 33.46
C SER A 576 15.18 -5.92 34.75
N ILE A 577 14.41 -6.10 35.83
CA ILE A 577 14.88 -6.49 37.16
C ILE A 577 13.89 -7.47 37.82
N ASN A 578 14.40 -8.60 38.34
CA ASN A 578 13.65 -9.57 39.14
C ASN A 578 14.02 -9.45 40.63
N LEU A 579 13.08 -9.77 41.52
CA LEU A 579 13.30 -9.89 42.97
C LEU A 579 12.73 -11.22 43.49
N ILE A 580 13.54 -11.94 44.28
CA ILE A 580 13.31 -13.34 44.70
C ILE A 580 12.72 -13.38 46.11
N SER A 581 11.76 -14.30 46.35
CA SER A 581 11.22 -14.60 47.68
C SER A 581 11.69 -15.97 48.19
N LYS A 582 11.77 -16.14 49.52
CA LYS A 582 12.37 -17.33 50.16
C LYS A 582 11.53 -18.63 50.04
N ALA A 583 10.41 -18.59 49.31
CA ALA A 583 9.51 -19.73 49.10
C ALA A 583 9.51 -20.28 47.65
N GLY A 584 10.28 -19.69 46.73
CA GLY A 584 10.35 -20.15 45.34
C GLY A 584 9.20 -19.65 44.46
N CYS A 585 8.76 -18.41 44.70
CA CYS A 585 7.67 -17.72 44.00
C CYS A 585 8.05 -16.23 43.87
N ASP A 586 8.31 -15.76 42.65
CA ASP A 586 9.12 -14.56 42.37
C ASP A 586 8.43 -13.54 41.43
N SER A 587 8.95 -12.32 41.29
CA SER A 587 8.28 -11.20 40.57
C SER A 587 9.23 -10.27 39.78
N ASN A 588 8.72 -9.66 38.69
CA ASN A 588 9.48 -8.99 37.62
C ASN A 588 9.01 -7.53 37.33
N PHE A 589 9.95 -6.64 36.97
CA PHE A 589 9.73 -5.23 36.63
C PHE A 589 10.62 -4.70 35.46
N GLN A 590 10.15 -3.69 34.70
CA GLN A 590 10.89 -3.07 33.56
C GLN A 590 10.91 -1.52 33.55
N ILE A 591 11.96 -0.90 32.98
CA ILE A 591 12.25 0.56 32.98
C ILE A 591 12.92 1.04 31.67
N LYS A 592 12.66 2.28 31.18
CA LYS A 592 13.19 2.87 29.92
C LYS A 592 13.73 4.33 30.07
N LEU A 593 14.71 4.75 29.24
CA LEU A 593 15.53 5.99 29.40
C LEU A 593 16.11 6.61 28.08
N ASN A 594 16.32 7.96 27.99
CA ASN A 594 16.81 8.68 26.76
C ASN A 594 17.61 10.04 26.97
N VAL A 595 18.43 10.53 25.99
CA VAL A 595 19.49 11.60 26.12
C VAL A 595 19.74 12.55 24.87
N LEU A 596 20.29 13.80 25.01
CA LEU A 596 20.38 14.90 23.96
C LEU A 596 21.69 15.83 23.90
N PRO A 597 22.05 16.55 22.77
CA PRO A 597 23.29 17.40 22.52
C PRO A 597 23.16 18.90 21.97
N SER A 598 24.26 19.61 21.53
CA SER A 598 24.43 21.11 21.34
C SER A 598 25.13 21.70 20.03
N PRO A 599 25.17 23.05 19.71
CA PRO A 599 25.57 23.67 18.39
C PRO A 599 26.72 24.79 18.29
N ILE A 600 27.01 25.37 17.09
CA ILE A 600 28.20 26.23 16.69
C ILE A 600 27.91 27.35 15.60
N ILE A 601 28.69 28.47 15.48
CA ILE A 601 28.55 29.65 14.53
C ILE A 601 29.92 30.24 13.99
N ALA A 602 30.00 30.93 12.81
CA ALA A 602 31.26 31.48 12.17
C ALA A 602 31.15 32.83 11.34
N LEU A 603 32.27 33.47 10.91
CA LEU A 603 32.38 34.77 10.16
C LEU A 603 33.73 35.02 9.38
N ASP A 604 33.74 35.73 8.24
CA ASP A 604 34.95 35.99 7.38
C ASP A 604 35.14 37.48 6.93
N THR A 605 36.38 38.01 6.76
CA THR A 605 36.68 39.38 6.19
C THR A 605 38.15 39.62 5.70
N PHE A 606 38.55 40.87 5.35
CA PHE A 606 39.92 41.26 4.92
C PHE A 606 40.35 42.71 5.31
N ILE A 607 41.66 43.00 5.24
CA ILE A 607 42.34 44.29 5.53
C ILE A 607 43.52 44.52 4.54
N CYS A 608 44.33 45.59 4.71
CA CYS A 608 45.55 45.85 3.93
C CYS A 608 46.85 45.86 4.79
N GLU A 609 48.01 45.86 4.11
CA GLU A 609 49.31 45.57 4.75
C GLU A 609 49.74 46.68 5.74
N GLY A 610 49.44 46.45 7.03
CA GLY A 610 49.68 47.39 8.14
C GLY A 610 48.48 47.67 9.05
N GLU A 611 47.30 47.10 8.76
CA GLU A 611 46.04 47.37 9.50
C GLU A 611 45.71 46.29 10.56
N THR A 612 44.59 46.42 11.30
CA THR A 612 44.23 45.48 12.39
C THR A 612 42.72 45.46 12.65
N LEU A 613 42.16 44.28 12.92
CA LEU A 613 40.73 44.02 13.19
C LEU A 613 40.51 43.55 14.64
N LEU A 614 39.39 43.91 15.27
CA LEU A 614 38.98 43.44 16.61
C LEU A 614 37.79 42.46 16.53
N PHE A 615 37.89 41.30 17.20
CA PHE A 615 36.82 40.30 17.30
C PHE A 615 36.76 39.72 18.72
N GLN A 616 35.55 39.69 19.31
CA GLN A 616 35.27 39.14 20.66
C GLN A 616 36.30 39.54 21.75
N GLY A 617 36.75 40.81 21.69
CA GLY A 617 37.67 41.42 22.65
C GLY A 617 39.17 41.25 22.36
N GLN A 618 39.55 40.62 21.24
CA GLN A 618 40.96 40.38 20.88
C GLN A 618 41.26 40.90 19.46
N ALA A 619 42.49 41.36 19.22
CA ALA A 619 42.91 42.02 17.98
C ALA A 619 43.76 41.12 17.08
N TYR A 620 43.57 41.23 15.76
CA TYR A 620 44.15 40.38 14.73
C TYR A 620 44.63 41.23 13.54
N ASP A 621 45.91 41.11 13.19
CA ASP A 621 46.63 41.96 12.22
C ASP A 621 47.13 41.19 10.98
N LYS A 622 46.77 39.90 10.87
CA LYS A 622 47.32 38.95 9.89
C LYS A 622 46.25 38.00 9.35
N THR A 623 46.48 37.48 8.15
CA THR A 623 45.70 36.38 7.55
C THR A 623 45.64 35.18 8.49
N GLY A 624 44.44 34.69 8.84
CA GLY A 624 44.29 33.56 9.77
C GLY A 624 42.85 33.28 10.21
N PHE A 625 42.68 32.16 10.93
CA PHE A 625 41.39 31.63 11.42
C PHE A 625 41.41 31.40 12.94
N TYR A 626 40.31 31.69 13.65
CA TYR A 626 40.26 31.79 15.11
C TYR A 626 38.93 31.29 15.72
N GLU A 627 38.93 30.72 16.94
CA GLU A 627 37.75 30.08 17.58
C GLU A 627 37.66 30.34 19.11
N LYS A 628 36.44 30.34 19.70
CA LYS A 628 36.19 30.49 21.15
C LYS A 628 34.89 29.82 21.63
N ARG A 629 34.83 29.36 22.90
CA ARG A 629 33.66 28.70 23.53
C ARG A 629 33.21 29.35 24.83
N PHE A 630 31.94 29.14 25.19
CA PHE A 630 31.35 29.49 26.49
C PHE A 630 30.34 28.42 26.96
N THR A 631 30.15 28.30 28.27
CA THR A 631 29.37 27.22 28.94
C THR A 631 28.28 27.80 29.84
N ASN A 632 27.11 27.15 29.93
CA ASN A 632 26.02 27.59 30.81
C ASN A 632 25.84 26.73 32.08
N GLN A 633 24.99 27.21 32.99
CA GLN A 633 24.72 26.64 34.33
C GLN A 633 24.24 25.17 34.35
N PHE A 634 23.76 24.62 33.23
CA PHE A 634 23.27 23.24 33.13
C PHE A 634 24.12 22.36 32.19
N GLY A 635 25.35 22.76 31.87
CA GLY A 635 26.40 21.88 31.34
C GLY A 635 26.41 21.65 29.82
N CYS A 636 25.58 22.36 29.05
CA CYS A 636 25.63 22.34 27.59
C CYS A 636 26.37 23.60 27.06
N ASP A 637 27.35 23.43 26.16
CA ASP A 637 28.23 24.49 25.64
C ASP A 637 27.94 24.89 24.17
N SER A 638 28.58 25.97 23.69
CA SER A 638 28.46 26.47 22.31
C SER A 638 29.72 27.24 21.85
N THR A 639 29.94 27.33 20.53
CA THR A 639 31.24 27.74 19.91
C THR A 639 31.09 28.80 18.80
N PHE A 640 32.09 29.69 18.64
CA PHE A 640 32.14 30.79 17.64
C PHE A 640 33.50 30.88 16.91
N GLN A 641 33.51 31.22 15.60
CA GLN A 641 34.70 31.22 14.71
C GLN A 641 34.88 32.50 13.83
N LEU A 642 36.11 32.80 13.32
CA LEU A 642 36.49 33.97 12.48
C LEU A 642 37.59 33.65 11.40
N ASN A 643 37.62 34.35 10.25
CA ASN A 643 38.66 34.29 9.16
C ASN A 643 39.11 35.68 8.60
N LEU A 644 40.37 35.88 8.12
CA LEU A 644 40.99 37.21 7.74
C LEU A 644 42.06 37.20 6.57
N SER A 645 42.36 38.30 5.81
CA SER A 645 43.36 38.38 4.67
C SER A 645 43.91 39.80 4.22
N VAL A 646 44.94 39.94 3.30
CA VAL A 646 45.82 41.18 3.01
C VAL A 646 46.39 41.36 1.51
N ARG A 647 46.79 42.58 0.94
CA ARG A 647 47.10 42.89 -0.56
C ARG A 647 48.01 44.14 -1.06
N ASN A 648 48.31 44.32 -2.42
CA ASN A 648 49.27 45.31 -3.14
C ASN A 648 48.88 45.99 -4.58
N LYS A 649 49.81 46.40 -5.56
CA LYS A 649 49.74 47.55 -6.62
C LYS A 649 50.18 47.36 -8.18
N ALA A 650 50.09 48.38 -9.14
CA ALA A 650 50.53 48.41 -10.64
C ALA A 650 50.58 49.79 -11.50
N ASP A 651 50.87 49.83 -12.86
CA ASP A 651 51.43 50.94 -13.81
C ASP A 651 50.69 51.40 -15.18
N SER A 652 51.21 52.38 -16.04
CA SER A 652 50.68 52.82 -17.43
C SER A 652 51.60 53.63 -18.48
N PHE A 653 51.13 54.29 -19.61
CA PHE A 653 51.92 54.82 -20.83
C PHE A 653 51.27 55.94 -21.80
N ILE A 654 52.00 56.67 -22.74
CA ILE A 654 51.51 57.75 -23.73
C ILE A 654 52.33 58.07 -25.08
N ASP A 655 51.91 58.99 -26.03
CA ASP A 655 52.52 59.36 -27.40
C ASP A 655 52.06 60.75 -28.10
N THR A 656 52.67 61.30 -29.21
CA THR A 656 52.22 62.50 -30.07
C THR A 656 52.90 62.82 -31.49
N PHE A 657 52.63 63.97 -32.22
CA PHE A 657 53.32 64.46 -33.50
C PHE A 657 53.17 65.99 -33.90
N PHE A 658 54.03 66.61 -34.76
CA PHE A 658 54.00 68.07 -35.17
C PHE A 658 54.07 68.42 -36.71
N CYS A 659 54.42 69.67 -37.10
CA CYS A 659 54.55 70.15 -38.50
C CYS A 659 55.89 70.89 -38.75
N GLN A 660 56.45 70.84 -39.96
CA GLN A 660 57.82 71.33 -40.26
C GLN A 660 58.10 72.77 -39.76
N ASN A 661 59.06 72.88 -38.82
CA ASN A 661 59.44 74.08 -38.07
C ASN A 661 58.44 74.61 -37.01
N SER A 662 57.70 73.72 -36.32
CA SER A 662 56.82 74.08 -35.17
C SER A 662 57.16 73.32 -33.87
N GLN A 663 56.29 73.37 -32.84
CA GLN A 663 56.50 72.75 -31.52
C GLN A 663 55.18 72.25 -30.90
N ILE A 664 55.23 71.32 -29.93
CA ILE A 664 54.07 70.69 -29.29
C ILE A 664 54.29 70.51 -27.76
N ARG A 665 53.22 70.27 -26.97
CA ARG A 665 53.29 70.15 -25.50
C ARG A 665 52.70 68.82 -25.02
N ILE A 666 53.33 68.16 -24.04
CA ILE A 666 52.81 66.94 -23.40
C ILE A 666 52.94 67.05 -21.87
N GLY A 667 51.85 66.78 -21.15
CA GLY A 667 51.79 66.98 -19.70
C GLY A 667 52.10 68.43 -19.34
N LYS A 668 53.14 68.65 -18.51
CA LYS A 668 53.62 70.00 -18.14
C LYS A 668 54.78 70.51 -19.02
N ALA A 669 55.38 69.68 -19.86
CA ALA A 669 56.60 70.00 -20.62
C ALA A 669 56.32 70.28 -22.11
N ASP A 670 57.15 71.13 -22.71
CA ASP A 670 57.12 71.49 -24.14
C ASP A 670 58.21 70.71 -24.90
N TYR A 671 57.90 70.28 -26.11
CA TYR A 671 58.72 69.42 -26.97
C TYR A 671 58.79 69.98 -28.39
N ASN A 672 59.99 70.18 -28.90
CA ASN A 672 60.26 70.73 -30.25
C ASN A 672 61.19 69.83 -31.09
N GLN A 673 61.44 68.60 -30.63
CA GLN A 673 62.23 67.55 -31.29
C GLN A 673 61.63 66.17 -30.94
N PRO A 674 61.79 65.14 -31.82
CA PRO A 674 61.36 63.78 -31.53
C PRO A 674 62.24 63.05 -30.50
N GLY A 675 61.64 62.22 -29.63
CA GLY A 675 62.35 61.46 -28.59
C GLY A 675 61.42 60.81 -27.53
N ASP A 676 62.02 60.11 -26.56
CA ASP A 676 61.34 59.31 -25.52
C ASP A 676 61.53 59.85 -24.08
N PHE A 677 60.51 59.71 -23.21
CA PHE A 677 60.48 60.33 -21.85
C PHE A 677 59.78 59.48 -20.76
N ILE A 678 59.93 59.82 -19.46
CA ILE A 678 59.43 59.08 -18.27
C ILE A 678 58.90 60.04 -17.17
N GLN A 679 57.87 59.66 -16.39
CA GLN A 679 57.33 60.45 -15.27
C GLN A 679 56.67 59.60 -14.15
N ASN A 680 56.89 59.98 -12.88
CA ASN A 680 56.38 59.27 -11.67
C ASN A 680 55.22 60.04 -10.99
N TYR A 681 54.35 59.34 -10.27
CA TYR A 681 53.27 59.91 -9.43
C TYR A 681 53.14 59.19 -8.08
N PHE A 682 52.67 59.90 -7.05
CA PHE A 682 52.41 59.35 -5.70
C PHE A 682 51.21 60.05 -5.03
N ASN A 683 50.28 59.28 -4.45
CA ASN A 683 49.79 59.54 -3.07
C ASN A 683 48.85 58.45 -2.54
N ASN A 684 49.14 58.00 -1.31
CA ASN A 684 48.28 57.47 -0.26
C ASN A 684 47.10 56.52 -0.60
N ASN A 685 47.23 55.30 -0.10
CA ASN A 685 46.16 54.33 0.21
C ASN A 685 45.43 53.71 -1.00
N GLN A 686 46.21 53.03 -1.86
CA GLN A 686 45.79 52.07 -2.90
C GLN A 686 45.31 52.71 -4.23
N CYS A 687 45.93 52.46 -5.39
CA CYS A 687 47.19 51.75 -5.68
C CYS A 687 47.97 52.49 -6.78
N ASP A 688 49.30 52.34 -6.78
CA ASP A 688 50.19 53.36 -7.35
C ASP A 688 51.50 52.80 -7.99
N SER A 689 51.86 53.28 -9.19
CA SER A 689 53.16 53.16 -9.93
C SER A 689 53.27 54.17 -11.14
N ILE A 690 54.03 53.90 -12.25
CA ILE A 690 54.80 54.88 -13.10
C ILE A 690 54.37 54.93 -14.62
N ILE A 691 54.85 55.92 -15.45
CA ILE A 691 54.46 56.22 -16.88
C ILE A 691 55.63 56.68 -17.84
N HIS A 692 55.53 56.45 -19.18
CA HIS A 692 56.50 56.79 -20.29
C HIS A 692 55.85 57.39 -21.61
N ILE A 693 56.59 58.05 -22.57
CA ILE A 693 56.06 58.91 -23.71
C ILE A 693 56.93 58.99 -25.05
N HIS A 694 56.37 59.27 -26.28
CA HIS A 694 57.01 59.39 -27.66
C HIS A 694 56.48 60.53 -28.67
N LEU A 695 56.99 60.74 -29.94
CA LEU A 695 56.69 61.91 -30.89
C LEU A 695 57.02 61.83 -32.48
N SER A 696 56.23 62.41 -33.47
CA SER A 696 56.51 62.48 -35.00
C SER A 696 56.07 63.75 -35.91
N GLU A 697 55.72 63.75 -37.26
CA GLU A 697 55.50 64.98 -38.20
C GLU A 697 54.63 64.87 -39.58
N ARG A 698 53.84 65.87 -40.16
CA ARG A 698 52.98 65.85 -41.49
C ARG A 698 52.43 67.19 -42.27
N PRO A 699 51.95 67.20 -43.60
CA PRO A 699 51.49 68.37 -44.51
C PRO A 699 50.13 68.32 -45.43
N SER A 700 49.81 69.26 -46.43
CA SER A 700 48.49 69.42 -47.25
C SER A 700 48.40 70.12 -48.73
N TYR A 701 47.21 70.38 -49.41
CA TYR A 701 46.91 70.70 -50.92
C TYR A 701 45.55 71.46 -51.37
N LYS A 702 45.21 71.62 -52.71
CA LYS A 702 43.96 72.20 -53.40
C LYS A 702 42.71 71.25 -53.58
N ASN A 703 41.43 71.74 -53.61
CA ASN A 703 40.20 70.90 -53.86
C ASN A 703 38.82 71.58 -54.19
N THR A 704 37.67 70.87 -54.08
CA THR A 704 36.25 71.34 -54.15
C THR A 704 35.30 70.40 -53.37
N LEU A 705 34.13 70.85 -52.89
CA LEU A 705 33.22 70.11 -52.00
C LEU A 705 31.71 70.41 -52.23
N ASP A 706 30.85 69.40 -52.14
CA ASP A 706 29.40 69.54 -52.04
C ASP A 706 28.94 69.06 -50.66
N THR A 707 28.05 69.79 -49.95
CA THR A 707 27.69 69.42 -48.56
C THR A 707 26.28 69.86 -48.12
N VAL A 708 25.80 69.27 -47.02
CA VAL A 708 24.48 69.48 -46.42
C VAL A 708 24.65 69.85 -44.93
N LEU A 709 23.74 70.68 -44.43
CA LEU A 709 23.73 71.27 -43.10
C LEU A 709 22.34 71.17 -42.46
N CYS A 710 22.24 71.62 -41.21
CA CYS A 710 21.03 71.55 -40.40
C CYS A 710 20.54 72.90 -39.93
N PHE A 711 19.25 72.98 -39.67
CA PHE A 711 18.60 74.16 -39.12
C PHE A 711 19.21 74.53 -37.77
N GLY A 712 19.87 75.70 -37.70
CA GLY A 712 20.65 76.17 -36.54
C GLY A 712 22.16 75.94 -36.66
N SER A 713 22.61 75.06 -37.56
CA SER A 713 24.02 74.92 -37.92
C SER A 713 24.46 75.96 -38.96
N SER A 714 25.76 76.23 -39.04
CA SER A 714 26.35 77.08 -40.07
C SER A 714 27.75 76.61 -40.44
N LEU A 715 28.06 76.60 -41.74
CA LEU A 715 29.40 76.31 -42.24
C LEU A 715 30.14 77.65 -42.43
N THR A 716 31.17 77.89 -41.62
CA THR A 716 32.04 79.06 -41.79
C THR A 716 33.27 78.65 -42.58
N PHE A 717 33.51 79.33 -43.72
CA PHE A 717 34.64 79.08 -44.59
C PHE A 717 35.17 80.42 -45.12
N ASP A 718 36.49 80.60 -45.10
CA ASP A 718 37.15 81.91 -45.34
C ASP A 718 36.52 83.10 -44.57
N GLN A 719 36.32 82.92 -43.26
CA GLN A 719 35.63 83.87 -42.36
C GLN A 719 34.15 84.18 -42.72
N LYS A 720 33.63 83.63 -43.82
CA LYS A 720 32.24 83.80 -44.28
C LYS A 720 31.36 82.67 -43.73
N THR A 721 30.47 83.02 -42.81
CA THR A 721 29.48 82.09 -42.26
C THR A 721 28.31 81.90 -43.24
N MET A 722 28.01 80.64 -43.56
CA MET A 722 26.97 80.23 -44.50
C MET A 722 25.94 79.38 -43.74
N ASN A 723 24.71 79.89 -43.64
CA ASN A 723 23.61 79.31 -42.87
C ASN A 723 22.27 79.30 -43.65
N GLN A 724 22.37 79.33 -44.98
CA GLN A 724 21.26 79.27 -45.94
C GLN A 724 21.71 78.45 -47.16
N ASN A 725 20.77 77.95 -47.95
CA ASN A 725 21.07 77.15 -49.15
C ASN A 725 21.73 78.05 -50.22
N GLY A 726 22.79 77.55 -50.88
CA GLY A 726 23.53 78.35 -51.86
C GLY A 726 24.79 77.68 -52.42
N ASN A 727 25.58 78.46 -53.17
CA ASN A 727 26.87 78.06 -53.74
C ASN A 727 27.90 79.17 -53.50
N TYR A 728 29.11 78.80 -53.06
CA TYR A 728 30.07 79.72 -52.47
C TYR A 728 31.52 79.36 -52.86
N LEU A 729 32.16 80.22 -53.64
CA LEU A 729 33.52 80.06 -54.17
C LEU A 729 34.56 80.87 -53.39
N PHE A 730 35.72 80.25 -53.13
CA PHE A 730 36.80 80.83 -52.31
C PHE A 730 38.19 80.58 -52.93
N ASN A 731 39.09 81.55 -52.81
CA ASN A 731 40.41 81.52 -53.44
C ASN A 731 41.49 82.02 -52.47
N TYR A 732 42.28 81.10 -51.90
CA TYR A 732 43.33 81.47 -50.95
C TYR A 732 44.65 81.71 -51.67
N LYS A 733 45.34 82.77 -51.26
CA LYS A 733 46.78 82.88 -51.36
C LYS A 733 47.35 82.83 -49.94
N THR A 734 48.35 81.98 -49.73
CA THR A 734 49.10 81.90 -48.48
C THR A 734 50.29 82.85 -48.58
N VAL A 735 50.78 83.34 -47.44
CA VAL A 735 51.90 84.29 -47.43
C VAL A 735 53.24 83.59 -47.73
N ASP A 736 53.30 82.26 -47.53
CA ASP A 736 54.46 81.38 -47.77
C ASP A 736 54.25 80.40 -48.97
N GLY A 737 53.31 80.69 -49.86
CA GLY A 737 53.29 80.19 -51.24
C GLY A 737 52.72 78.78 -51.53
N CYS A 738 52.23 78.02 -50.55
CA CYS A 738 51.57 76.72 -50.78
C CYS A 738 50.07 76.87 -51.15
N ASP A 739 49.81 77.69 -52.18
CA ASP A 739 48.50 78.33 -52.42
C ASP A 739 47.40 77.42 -52.97
N SER A 740 46.19 77.57 -52.41
CA SER A 740 45.06 76.66 -52.66
C SER A 740 43.70 77.35 -52.88
N SER A 741 42.79 76.74 -53.66
CA SER A 741 41.47 77.27 -54.01
C SER A 741 40.40 76.21 -53.80
N PHE A 742 39.17 76.61 -53.46
CA PHE A 742 38.11 75.70 -53.00
C PHE A 742 36.69 76.25 -53.27
N ASN A 743 35.74 75.40 -53.64
CA ASN A 743 34.35 75.77 -53.91
C ASN A 743 33.37 74.90 -53.11
N ILE A 744 32.23 75.46 -52.66
CA ILE A 744 31.27 74.81 -51.76
C ILE A 744 29.82 75.00 -52.20
N HIS A 745 29.11 73.91 -52.52
CA HIS A 745 27.63 73.87 -52.62
C HIS A 745 27.01 73.50 -51.25
N LEU A 746 25.87 74.11 -50.90
CA LEU A 746 25.26 74.03 -49.56
C LEU A 746 23.72 73.90 -49.59
N ASN A 747 23.18 72.98 -48.79
CA ASN A 747 21.74 72.74 -48.60
C ASN A 747 21.40 72.48 -47.11
N ILE A 748 20.19 72.77 -46.63
CA ILE A 748 19.81 72.71 -45.20
C ILE A 748 18.50 71.94 -44.97
N LEU A 749 18.45 71.10 -43.92
CA LEU A 749 17.28 70.34 -43.49
C LEU A 749 16.83 70.70 -42.05
N ASN A 750 15.55 70.47 -41.75
CA ASN A 750 14.93 70.76 -40.44
C ASN A 750 14.89 69.53 -39.51
N PRO A 751 14.92 69.72 -38.17
CA PRO A 751 14.79 68.64 -37.18
C PRO A 751 13.38 68.05 -37.13
N ILE A 752 13.28 66.76 -36.78
CA ILE A 752 12.02 66.06 -36.52
C ILE A 752 11.92 65.75 -35.02
N ILE A 753 10.74 65.87 -34.42
CA ILE A 753 10.49 65.52 -33.01
C ILE A 753 9.70 64.23 -32.93
N HIS A 754 10.18 63.28 -32.13
CA HIS A 754 9.48 62.05 -31.79
C HIS A 754 9.31 61.96 -30.26
N GLN A 755 8.18 61.43 -29.82
CA GLN A 755 7.88 61.20 -28.40
C GLN A 755 7.52 59.72 -28.20
N ILE A 756 8.10 59.11 -27.15
CA ILE A 756 7.82 57.74 -26.73
C ILE A 756 7.52 57.78 -25.23
N ASP A 757 6.25 57.62 -24.88
CA ASP A 757 5.84 57.36 -23.50
C ASP A 757 5.63 55.86 -23.34
N THR A 758 6.16 55.24 -22.28
CA THR A 758 6.16 53.78 -22.11
C THR A 758 6.12 53.39 -20.63
N VAL A 759 5.34 52.36 -20.33
CA VAL A 759 5.28 51.73 -19.00
C VAL A 759 6.13 50.47 -19.03
N ILE A 760 6.94 50.23 -17.98
CA ILE A 760 7.71 48.99 -17.80
C ILE A 760 7.46 48.41 -16.40
N CYS A 761 7.69 47.13 -16.20
CA CYS A 761 7.35 46.45 -14.95
C CYS A 761 8.23 46.87 -13.76
N PHE A 762 7.68 46.79 -12.55
CA PHE A 762 8.36 47.07 -11.27
C PHE A 762 9.73 46.38 -11.06
N ASN A 763 9.98 45.31 -11.81
CA ASN A 763 11.18 44.47 -11.78
C ASN A 763 11.86 44.35 -13.16
N ALA A 764 11.36 45.07 -14.18
CA ALA A 764 12.00 45.19 -15.47
C ALA A 764 12.90 46.44 -15.50
N SER A 765 13.89 46.45 -16.39
CA SER A 765 14.61 47.66 -16.75
C SER A 765 14.74 47.75 -18.26
N ILE A 766 14.65 48.97 -18.79
CA ILE A 766 14.87 49.23 -20.22
C ILE A 766 16.25 49.86 -20.40
N GLN A 767 16.95 49.45 -21.46
CA GLN A 767 18.24 50.01 -21.84
C GLN A 767 18.00 51.07 -22.90
N ILE A 768 18.29 52.34 -22.60
CA ILE A 768 18.27 53.41 -23.60
C ILE A 768 19.60 54.18 -23.54
N ASN A 769 20.27 54.30 -24.69
CA ASN A 769 21.58 54.94 -24.82
C ASN A 769 22.61 54.43 -23.78
N SER A 770 22.64 53.10 -23.61
CA SER A 770 23.51 52.37 -22.66
C SER A 770 23.31 52.72 -21.18
N LYS A 771 22.20 53.36 -20.81
CA LYS A 771 21.76 53.49 -19.43
C LYS A 771 20.62 52.51 -19.14
N THR A 772 20.76 51.77 -18.05
CA THR A 772 19.66 51.09 -17.37
C THR A 772 18.69 52.14 -16.82
N ILE A 773 17.40 51.99 -17.14
CA ILE A 773 16.32 52.76 -16.52
C ILE A 773 15.43 51.76 -15.77
N ASP A 774 15.41 51.92 -14.46
CA ASP A 774 14.89 51.04 -13.41
C ASP A 774 13.97 51.79 -12.42
N ARG A 775 13.51 52.98 -12.82
CA ARG A 775 12.70 53.93 -12.07
C ARG A 775 12.06 54.94 -13.01
N ASP A 776 10.99 55.59 -12.56
CA ASP A 776 10.36 56.70 -13.27
C ASP A 776 11.39 57.75 -13.69
N THR A 777 11.44 58.06 -14.98
CA THR A 777 12.42 58.98 -15.56
C THR A 777 11.91 59.51 -16.89
N SER A 778 11.93 60.84 -17.06
CA SER A 778 11.79 61.50 -18.35
C SER A 778 13.12 62.12 -18.76
N PHE A 779 13.44 62.04 -20.05
CA PHE A 779 14.62 62.69 -20.62
C PHE A 779 14.41 63.00 -22.11
N GLU A 780 15.11 64.04 -22.56
CA GLU A 780 15.16 64.44 -23.96
C GLU A 780 16.56 64.15 -24.49
N ASN A 781 16.68 63.51 -25.65
CA ASN A 781 17.96 63.29 -26.30
C ASN A 781 17.95 63.77 -27.76
N ILE A 782 19.07 64.33 -28.19
CA ILE A 782 19.27 64.88 -29.53
C ILE A 782 19.98 63.80 -30.35
N LEU A 783 19.22 63.13 -31.22
CA LEU A 783 19.72 62.07 -32.08
C LEU A 783 20.44 62.68 -33.28
N THR A 784 21.76 62.74 -33.20
CA THR A 784 22.67 63.21 -34.26
C THR A 784 22.76 62.19 -35.39
N ALA A 785 22.16 62.49 -36.55
CA ALA A 785 22.25 61.61 -37.72
C ALA A 785 23.60 61.78 -38.44
N THR A 786 24.19 60.67 -38.91
CA THR A 786 25.58 60.60 -39.42
C THR A 786 25.86 61.38 -40.71
N SER A 787 24.83 61.96 -41.32
CA SER A 787 24.91 62.83 -42.51
C SER A 787 24.25 64.20 -42.28
N GLY A 788 23.96 64.56 -41.02
CA GLY A 788 23.25 65.78 -40.65
C GLY A 788 21.74 65.70 -40.96
N CYS A 789 20.93 65.35 -39.97
CA CYS A 789 20.26 66.36 -39.15
C CYS A 789 19.55 65.77 -37.94
N ASP A 790 19.51 66.58 -36.89
CA ASP A 790 19.24 66.07 -35.55
C ASP A 790 17.74 65.92 -35.30
N SER A 791 17.35 64.78 -34.74
CA SER A 791 15.96 64.53 -34.33
C SER A 791 15.86 64.52 -32.81
N ILE A 792 14.89 65.25 -32.25
CA ILE A 792 14.70 65.29 -30.80
C ILE A 792 13.79 64.12 -30.41
N LEU A 793 14.34 63.17 -29.66
CA LEU A 793 13.58 62.09 -29.05
C LEU A 793 13.30 62.43 -27.59
N LYS A 794 12.02 62.63 -27.26
CA LYS A 794 11.54 62.71 -25.86
C LYS A 794 11.09 61.33 -25.41
N VAL A 795 11.58 60.87 -24.26
CA VAL A 795 11.19 59.59 -23.68
C VAL A 795 10.70 59.79 -22.25
N SER A 796 9.51 59.28 -21.95
CA SER A 796 8.97 59.21 -20.60
C SER A 796 8.78 57.73 -20.22
N ILE A 797 9.42 57.30 -19.15
CA ILE A 797 9.28 55.95 -18.60
C ILE A 797 8.63 56.03 -17.22
N HIS A 798 7.57 55.24 -17.04
CA HIS A 798 6.96 54.97 -15.74
C HIS A 798 7.12 53.49 -15.39
N LEU A 799 7.41 53.18 -14.13
CA LEU A 799 7.36 51.81 -13.63
C LEU A 799 5.97 51.45 -13.13
N THR A 800 5.57 50.20 -13.34
CA THR A 800 4.49 49.63 -12.55
C THR A 800 4.92 49.48 -11.10
N THR A 801 3.95 49.45 -10.18
CA THR A 801 4.18 48.91 -8.84
C THR A 801 3.80 47.43 -8.82
N PRO A 802 4.42 46.59 -7.98
CA PRO A 802 4.02 45.19 -7.87
C PRO A 802 2.55 45.09 -7.46
N ALA A 803 1.76 44.29 -8.17
CA ALA A 803 0.41 43.96 -7.74
C ALA A 803 0.48 43.10 -6.47
N VAL A 804 -0.19 43.52 -5.40
CA VAL A 804 -0.24 42.76 -4.15
C VAL A 804 -1.27 41.64 -4.32
N LEU A 805 -0.81 40.39 -4.23
CA LEU A 805 -1.64 39.20 -4.25
C LEU A 805 -2.00 38.79 -2.82
N LYS A 806 -3.30 38.72 -2.49
CA LYS A 806 -3.80 38.06 -1.28
C LYS A 806 -4.57 36.81 -1.70
N ILE A 807 -4.00 35.65 -1.34
CA ILE A 807 -4.50 34.32 -1.72
C ILE A 807 -5.09 33.65 -0.47
N ASP A 808 -6.42 33.65 -0.36
CA ASP A 808 -7.13 32.90 0.69
C ASP A 808 -7.44 31.50 0.16
N LYS A 809 -6.89 30.46 0.79
CA LYS A 809 -7.09 29.06 0.38
C LYS A 809 -7.86 28.24 1.41
N THR A 810 -8.74 27.36 0.93
CA THR A 810 -9.49 26.39 1.74
C THR A 810 -9.03 24.98 1.35
N PRO A 811 -8.53 24.17 2.30
CA PRO A 811 -8.14 22.79 2.02
C PRO A 811 -9.36 21.93 1.63
N VAL A 812 -9.08 20.77 1.03
CA VAL A 812 -10.10 19.74 0.80
C VAL A 812 -10.59 19.21 2.15
N LYS A 813 -11.90 19.04 2.32
CA LYS A 813 -12.49 18.54 3.58
C LYS A 813 -12.13 17.08 3.88
N CYS A 814 -12.14 16.23 2.86
CA CYS A 814 -11.93 14.79 2.96
C CYS A 814 -10.76 14.35 2.09
N TYR A 815 -10.19 13.18 2.36
CA TYR A 815 -9.18 12.60 1.48
C TYR A 815 -9.80 12.25 0.11
N GLY A 816 -9.14 12.63 -0.98
CA GLY A 816 -9.57 12.35 -2.37
C GLY A 816 -10.68 13.26 -2.93
N ASP A 817 -11.33 14.07 -2.08
CA ASP A 817 -12.42 14.97 -2.46
C ASP A 817 -11.98 16.08 -3.43
N ALA A 818 -12.96 16.66 -4.13
CA ALA A 818 -12.78 17.80 -5.03
C ALA A 818 -13.60 19.01 -4.54
N ASN A 819 -13.26 19.53 -3.36
CA ASN A 819 -13.98 20.66 -2.73
C ASN A 819 -13.08 21.74 -2.11
N GLY A 820 -11.76 21.67 -2.30
CA GLY A 820 -10.83 22.75 -1.97
C GLY A 820 -11.09 24.01 -2.82
N GLN A 821 -10.60 25.15 -2.33
CA GLN A 821 -10.82 26.46 -2.95
C GLN A 821 -9.57 27.34 -2.88
N ILE A 822 -9.40 28.22 -3.87
CA ILE A 822 -8.44 29.33 -3.84
C ILE A 822 -9.18 30.59 -4.27
N ASN A 823 -9.16 31.63 -3.43
CA ASN A 823 -9.68 32.94 -3.76
C ASN A 823 -8.51 33.92 -3.86
N VAL A 824 -8.21 34.39 -5.06
CA VAL A 824 -7.15 35.37 -5.32
C VAL A 824 -7.78 36.76 -5.38
N SER A 825 -7.35 37.64 -4.47
CA SER A 825 -7.65 39.07 -4.53
C SER A 825 -6.38 39.85 -4.85
N THR A 826 -6.50 40.84 -5.73
CA THR A 826 -5.35 41.55 -6.32
C THR A 826 -5.55 43.06 -6.20
N SER A 827 -4.57 43.77 -5.64
CA SER A 827 -4.62 45.23 -5.50
C SER A 827 -3.38 45.91 -6.06
N GLY A 828 -3.59 46.99 -6.81
CA GLY A 828 -2.55 47.82 -7.43
C GLY A 828 -3.17 48.78 -8.45
N ASN A 829 -2.36 49.70 -8.99
CA ASN A 829 -2.85 50.79 -9.84
C ASN A 829 -2.95 50.43 -11.35
N TYR A 830 -2.50 49.22 -11.72
CA TYR A 830 -2.32 48.80 -13.12
C TYR A 830 -3.27 47.67 -13.55
N GLY A 831 -4.46 47.61 -12.94
CA GLY A 831 -5.55 46.74 -13.40
C GLY A 831 -6.17 47.22 -14.73
N PRO A 832 -6.99 46.40 -15.42
CA PRO A 832 -7.48 45.08 -15.01
C PRO A 832 -6.39 43.99 -14.98
N TYR A 833 -6.59 43.02 -14.09
CA TYR A 833 -5.72 41.85 -13.95
C TYR A 833 -6.33 40.64 -14.66
N THR A 834 -5.48 39.82 -15.27
CA THR A 834 -5.83 38.52 -15.85
C THR A 834 -5.09 37.40 -15.11
N TYR A 835 -5.68 36.21 -15.10
CA TYR A 835 -5.20 35.06 -14.34
C TYR A 835 -5.02 33.88 -15.29
N SER A 836 -4.00 33.08 -15.04
CA SER A 836 -3.76 31.80 -15.74
C SER A 836 -3.26 30.78 -14.73
N TRP A 837 -3.81 29.57 -14.77
CA TRP A 837 -3.46 28.48 -13.88
C TRP A 837 -2.82 27.30 -14.62
N SER A 838 -2.05 26.47 -13.92
CA SER A 838 -1.40 25.27 -14.48
C SER A 838 -2.34 24.20 -15.05
N ASP A 839 -3.65 24.29 -14.80
CA ASP A 839 -4.70 23.46 -15.40
C ASP A 839 -5.45 24.16 -16.55
N ASN A 840 -4.93 25.30 -17.03
CA ASN A 840 -5.50 26.16 -18.09
C ASN A 840 -6.79 26.91 -17.67
N ASN A 841 -7.09 27.01 -16.38
CA ASN A 841 -8.16 27.89 -15.87
C ASN A 841 -7.70 29.37 -15.85
N ASN A 842 -8.64 30.32 -15.93
CA ASN A 842 -8.37 31.77 -15.99
C ASN A 842 -9.14 32.61 -14.95
N GLN A 843 -9.70 31.99 -13.91
CA GLN A 843 -10.51 32.64 -12.89
C GLN A 843 -9.68 32.97 -11.64
N ALA A 844 -9.91 34.15 -11.05
CA ALA A 844 -9.27 34.57 -9.79
C ALA A 844 -9.73 33.71 -8.59
N ASN A 845 -11.02 33.39 -8.56
CA ASN A 845 -11.62 32.51 -7.56
C ASN A 845 -11.87 31.13 -8.18
N ARG A 846 -11.38 30.10 -7.51
CA ARG A 846 -11.28 28.72 -7.98
C ARG A 846 -11.90 27.81 -6.93
N ASN A 847 -12.79 26.92 -7.36
CA ASN A 847 -13.51 25.98 -6.50
C ASN A 847 -13.40 24.56 -7.07
N GLN A 848 -13.97 23.59 -6.35
CA GLN A 848 -13.97 22.17 -6.70
C GLN A 848 -12.55 21.58 -6.92
N LEU A 849 -11.55 22.12 -6.22
CA LEU A 849 -10.17 21.70 -6.36
C LEU A 849 -9.89 20.43 -5.55
N LYS A 850 -9.08 19.53 -6.12
CA LYS A 850 -8.43 18.44 -5.38
C LYS A 850 -7.18 18.94 -4.67
N SER A 851 -6.62 18.15 -3.76
CA SER A 851 -5.30 18.43 -3.18
C SER A 851 -4.19 18.32 -4.23
N GLY A 852 -3.13 19.11 -4.04
CA GLY A 852 -2.05 19.30 -5.01
C GLY A 852 -1.60 20.76 -5.14
N ILE A 853 -0.57 21.00 -5.94
CA ILE A 853 0.02 22.32 -6.17
C ILE A 853 -0.54 22.93 -7.45
N TYR A 854 -1.13 24.12 -7.34
CA TYR A 854 -1.61 24.90 -8.47
C TYR A 854 -0.71 26.11 -8.69
N TYR A 855 -0.11 26.22 -9.87
CA TYR A 855 0.70 27.39 -10.23
C TYR A 855 -0.22 28.47 -10.83
N LEU A 856 -0.05 29.70 -10.37
CA LEU A 856 -0.78 30.89 -10.78
C LEU A 856 0.17 31.85 -11.48
N THR A 857 -0.25 32.38 -12.63
CA THR A 857 0.32 33.58 -13.25
C THR A 857 -0.76 34.67 -13.25
N VAL A 858 -0.50 35.79 -12.58
CA VAL A 858 -1.30 37.02 -12.69
C VAL A 858 -0.59 37.97 -13.63
N THR A 859 -1.29 38.48 -14.65
CA THR A 859 -0.77 39.49 -15.59
C THR A 859 -1.57 40.78 -15.46
N ASP A 860 -0.89 41.93 -15.31
CA ASP A 860 -1.51 43.26 -15.25
C ASP A 860 -1.77 43.89 -16.63
N ALA A 861 -2.39 45.07 -16.66
CA ALA A 861 -2.72 45.77 -17.91
C ALA A 861 -1.51 46.33 -18.67
N ALA A 862 -0.33 46.38 -18.06
CA ALA A 862 0.95 46.70 -18.71
C ALA A 862 1.69 45.45 -19.21
N GLY A 863 1.12 44.24 -19.00
CA GLY A 863 1.71 42.96 -19.38
C GLY A 863 2.66 42.38 -18.33
N CYS A 864 2.71 42.94 -17.12
CA CYS A 864 3.64 42.52 -16.07
C CYS A 864 3.11 41.32 -15.31
N GLN A 865 3.96 40.30 -15.15
CA GLN A 865 3.58 39.00 -14.58
C GLN A 865 4.12 38.78 -13.17
N ILE A 866 3.27 38.21 -12.32
CA ILE A 866 3.63 37.66 -11.00
C ILE A 866 3.23 36.19 -11.00
N ASN A 867 4.18 35.32 -10.63
CA ASN A 867 3.98 33.88 -10.56
C ASN A 867 3.97 33.43 -9.09
N GLU A 868 2.98 32.61 -8.72
CA GLU A 868 2.78 32.07 -7.37
C GLU A 868 2.47 30.58 -7.40
N SER A 869 2.73 29.87 -6.30
CA SER A 869 2.41 28.44 -6.16
C SER A 869 1.50 28.20 -4.96
N VAL A 870 0.27 27.74 -5.22
CA VAL A 870 -0.76 27.55 -4.21
C VAL A 870 -1.03 26.07 -4.00
N GLU A 871 -0.50 25.52 -2.92
CA GLU A 871 -0.78 24.15 -2.49
C GLU A 871 -2.13 24.04 -1.76
N ILE A 872 -3.00 23.16 -2.24
CA ILE A 872 -4.21 22.72 -1.55
C ILE A 872 -3.91 21.41 -0.82
N PHE A 873 -4.06 21.42 0.50
CA PHE A 873 -3.93 20.23 1.34
C PHE A 873 -5.24 19.44 1.39
N SER A 874 -5.14 18.15 1.73
CA SER A 874 -6.25 17.29 2.17
C SER A 874 -5.85 16.65 3.51
N PRO A 875 -6.78 16.24 4.38
CA PRO A 875 -6.45 15.44 5.56
C PRO A 875 -5.81 14.10 5.16
N PRO A 876 -5.13 13.40 6.08
CA PRO A 876 -4.62 12.04 5.83
C PRO A 876 -5.77 11.06 5.52
N VAL A 877 -5.44 9.94 4.87
CA VAL A 877 -6.37 8.81 4.71
C VAL A 877 -6.83 8.34 6.08
N ILE A 878 -8.13 8.08 6.26
CA ILE A 878 -8.64 7.42 7.46
C ILE A 878 -8.32 5.93 7.38
N GLU A 879 -7.47 5.46 8.27
CA GLU A 879 -7.15 4.05 8.51
C GLU A 879 -7.94 3.57 9.72
N LEU A 880 -8.70 2.48 9.54
CA LEU A 880 -9.51 1.84 10.59
C LEU A 880 -9.23 0.33 10.58
N ASP A 881 -8.60 -0.18 11.63
CA ASP A 881 -8.53 -1.62 11.88
C ASP A 881 -9.53 -1.97 12.99
N TYR A 882 -10.33 -3.02 12.77
CA TYR A 882 -11.33 -3.51 13.71
C TYR A 882 -11.47 -5.04 13.63
N TYR A 883 -12.04 -5.65 14.66
CA TYR A 883 -12.51 -7.04 14.60
C TYR A 883 -13.81 -7.22 15.40
N GLY A 884 -14.68 -8.09 14.89
CA GLY A 884 -15.81 -8.61 15.65
C GLY A 884 -15.36 -9.73 16.58
N LYS A 885 -15.89 -9.78 17.80
CA LYS A 885 -15.87 -10.96 18.65
C LYS A 885 -17.29 -11.52 18.70
N ASP A 886 -17.45 -12.71 18.14
CA ASP A 886 -18.71 -13.46 18.07
C ASP A 886 -19.34 -13.72 19.46
N ALA A 887 -20.64 -13.99 19.46
CA ALA A 887 -21.39 -14.27 20.68
C ALA A 887 -20.82 -15.52 21.38
N THR A 888 -20.65 -15.44 22.70
CA THR A 888 -20.01 -16.54 23.46
C THR A 888 -21.02 -17.63 23.83
N CYS A 889 -22.29 -17.27 24.09
CA CYS A 889 -23.37 -18.18 24.48
C CYS A 889 -24.59 -18.01 23.55
N LEU A 890 -25.41 -19.05 23.31
CA LEU A 890 -26.64 -18.87 22.51
C LEU A 890 -27.68 -17.97 23.19
N GLU A 891 -27.76 -17.97 24.53
CA GLU A 891 -28.64 -17.05 25.28
C GLU A 891 -28.22 -15.57 25.15
N THR A 892 -26.97 -15.30 24.77
CA THR A 892 -26.54 -13.97 24.37
C THR A 892 -26.73 -13.80 22.87
N GLU A 893 -27.83 -13.16 22.46
CA GLU A 893 -28.06 -12.73 21.06
C GLU A 893 -27.02 -11.72 20.54
N TYR A 894 -25.91 -11.50 21.25
CA TYR A 894 -25.00 -10.37 21.07
C TYR A 894 -23.52 -10.76 21.11
N GLY A 895 -22.74 -10.19 20.19
CA GLY A 895 -21.29 -10.11 20.24
C GLY A 895 -20.78 -8.68 20.51
N ASN A 896 -19.48 -8.49 20.35
CA ASN A 896 -18.80 -7.20 20.55
C ASN A 896 -18.01 -6.79 19.30
N LEU A 897 -17.79 -5.49 19.10
CA LEU A 897 -16.90 -4.92 18.09
C LEU A 897 -15.75 -4.18 18.77
N PHE A 898 -14.50 -4.55 18.44
CA PHE A 898 -13.30 -3.87 18.92
C PHE A 898 -12.65 -3.06 17.80
N ILE A 899 -12.28 -1.82 18.09
CA ILE A 899 -11.50 -0.96 17.19
C ILE A 899 -10.05 -1.03 17.64
N THR A 900 -9.19 -1.66 16.84
CA THR A 900 -7.76 -1.87 17.18
C THR A 900 -6.86 -0.73 16.69
N LYS A 901 -7.30 0.02 15.68
CA LYS A 901 -6.60 1.21 15.18
C LYS A 901 -7.60 2.19 14.59
N LEU A 902 -7.44 3.48 14.89
CA LEU A 902 -8.11 4.56 14.17
C LEU A 902 -7.16 5.76 14.05
N SER A 903 -6.78 6.11 12.82
CA SER A 903 -5.84 7.20 12.54
C SER A 903 -6.13 7.88 11.20
N GLY A 904 -5.79 9.17 11.09
CA GLY A 904 -6.02 9.98 9.89
C GLY A 904 -7.45 10.55 9.80
N GLY A 905 -7.75 11.27 8.71
CA GLY A 905 -8.90 12.19 8.69
C GLY A 905 -8.77 13.30 9.73
N THR A 906 -9.91 13.76 10.26
CA THR A 906 -10.01 14.92 11.16
C THR A 906 -10.73 14.53 12.46
N PRO A 907 -10.02 14.41 13.61
CA PRO A 907 -10.66 14.18 14.91
C PRO A 907 -11.58 15.34 15.34
N PRO A 908 -12.51 15.13 16.30
CA PRO A 908 -12.93 13.84 16.86
C PRO A 908 -13.81 13.04 15.89
N TYR A 909 -13.82 11.72 16.05
CA TYR A 909 -14.63 10.82 15.25
C TYR A 909 -15.96 10.47 15.93
N GLN A 910 -16.95 10.17 15.11
CA GLN A 910 -18.19 9.51 15.49
C GLN A 910 -18.23 8.13 14.82
N ILE A 911 -18.58 7.09 15.58
CA ILE A 911 -18.76 5.74 15.04
C ILE A 911 -20.22 5.35 15.21
N SER A 912 -20.75 4.67 14.21
CA SER A 912 -22.10 4.16 14.21
C SER A 912 -22.10 2.69 13.81
N VAL A 913 -22.85 1.89 14.56
CA VAL A 913 -23.24 0.54 14.16
C VAL A 913 -24.72 0.61 13.81
N ASP A 914 -25.08 0.14 12.62
CA ASP A 914 -26.44 0.11 12.08
C ASP A 914 -27.19 1.45 12.17
N ARG A 915 -26.49 2.53 11.81
CA ARG A 915 -26.97 3.93 11.80
C ARG A 915 -27.29 4.52 13.19
N GLN A 916 -27.02 3.80 14.28
CA GLN A 916 -27.01 4.37 15.64
C GLN A 916 -25.67 5.08 15.89
N ILE A 917 -25.64 6.40 15.71
CA ILE A 917 -24.43 7.21 15.95
C ILE A 917 -24.11 7.25 17.45
N LYS A 918 -22.86 6.90 17.80
CA LYS A 918 -22.33 6.85 19.16
C LYS A 918 -21.01 7.65 19.21
N SER A 919 -20.61 8.09 20.41
CA SER A 919 -19.25 8.61 20.62
C SER A 919 -18.22 7.53 20.30
N PHE A 920 -17.03 7.92 19.83
CA PHE A 920 -15.91 7.00 19.68
C PHE A 920 -15.62 6.21 20.98
N LYS A 921 -15.34 4.92 20.84
CA LYS A 921 -14.89 3.97 21.86
C LYS A 921 -14.05 2.90 21.17
N ASP A 922 -13.09 2.33 21.90
CA ASP A 922 -12.26 1.21 21.41
C ASP A 922 -13.02 -0.14 21.44
N ASN A 923 -14.17 -0.20 22.13
CA ASN A 923 -15.04 -1.37 22.29
C ASN A 923 -16.53 -0.95 22.25
N TYR A 924 -17.32 -1.68 21.47
CA TYR A 924 -18.77 -1.59 21.41
C TYR A 924 -19.38 -2.95 21.74
N GLU A 925 -19.99 -3.03 22.92
CA GLU A 925 -20.61 -4.23 23.46
C GLU A 925 -22.10 -4.29 23.11
N GLN A 926 -22.70 -5.48 23.23
CA GLN A 926 -24.12 -5.71 22.99
C GLN A 926 -24.58 -5.33 21.56
N ILE A 927 -23.80 -5.73 20.56
CA ILE A 927 -24.21 -5.69 19.14
C ILE A 927 -24.83 -7.06 18.83
N LEU A 928 -26.00 -7.10 18.21
CA LEU A 928 -26.69 -8.36 17.88
C LEU A 928 -25.82 -9.29 17.01
N ILE A 929 -26.16 -10.57 16.95
CA ILE A 929 -25.64 -11.49 15.93
C ILE A 929 -26.31 -11.23 14.57
N GLY A 930 -25.56 -11.40 13.48
CA GLY A 930 -26.00 -11.11 12.12
C GLY A 930 -24.99 -10.27 11.34
N ASN A 931 -25.49 -9.57 10.31
CA ASN A 931 -24.70 -8.69 9.44
C ASN A 931 -24.92 -7.22 9.83
N HIS A 932 -23.83 -6.52 10.11
CA HIS A 932 -23.82 -5.17 10.67
C HIS A 932 -23.07 -4.20 9.77
N ILE A 933 -23.50 -2.94 9.79
CA ILE A 933 -22.87 -1.84 9.07
C ILE A 933 -22.14 -0.96 10.07
N LEU A 934 -20.81 -0.91 9.96
CA LEU A 934 -19.94 0.01 10.68
C LEU A 934 -19.73 1.27 9.83
N GLU A 935 -20.44 2.35 10.17
CA GLU A 935 -20.16 3.69 9.62
C GLU A 935 -19.20 4.44 10.54
N LEU A 936 -18.16 5.03 9.96
CA LEU A 936 -17.22 5.93 10.63
C LEU A 936 -17.36 7.33 10.01
N GLN A 937 -17.48 8.37 10.84
CA GLN A 937 -17.53 9.77 10.39
C GLN A 937 -16.53 10.64 11.16
N ASP A 938 -15.75 11.45 10.44
CA ASP A 938 -14.81 12.42 11.03
C ASP A 938 -15.48 13.79 11.32
N SER A 939 -14.76 14.72 11.94
CA SER A 939 -15.31 16.03 12.32
C SER A 939 -15.55 16.99 11.14
N ASN A 940 -14.92 16.75 9.99
CA ASN A 940 -15.23 17.42 8.72
C ASN A 940 -16.49 16.84 8.04
N GLY A 941 -16.99 15.70 8.53
CA GLY A 941 -18.15 14.98 8.04
C GLY A 941 -17.83 13.85 7.07
N CYS A 942 -16.57 13.51 6.88
CA CYS A 942 -16.09 12.50 5.94
C CYS A 942 -16.49 11.11 6.41
N LYS A 943 -17.15 10.32 5.54
CA LYS A 943 -17.70 9.00 5.90
C LYS A 943 -16.96 7.84 5.24
N LEU A 944 -16.76 6.77 6.01
CA LEU A 944 -16.43 5.43 5.52
C LEU A 944 -17.48 4.44 6.03
N GLN A 945 -17.72 3.37 5.28
CA GLN A 945 -18.65 2.30 5.63
C GLN A 945 -17.97 0.94 5.41
N TYR A 946 -18.05 0.10 6.43
CA TYR A 946 -17.59 -1.29 6.40
C TYR A 946 -18.74 -2.22 6.78
N ASN A 947 -18.74 -3.43 6.23
CA ASN A 947 -19.68 -4.48 6.63
C ASN A 947 -18.92 -5.50 7.49
N PHE A 948 -19.55 -6.00 8.55
CA PHE A 948 -19.01 -7.09 9.34
C PHE A 948 -20.12 -8.04 9.79
N THR A 949 -19.76 -9.25 10.18
CA THR A 949 -20.68 -10.28 10.65
C THR A 949 -20.30 -10.66 12.07
N LEU A 950 -21.29 -10.82 12.95
CA LEU A 950 -21.13 -11.45 14.25
C LEU A 950 -21.92 -12.76 14.24
N ASN A 951 -21.23 -13.87 14.45
CA ASN A 951 -21.81 -15.21 14.42
C ASN A 951 -22.38 -15.60 15.79
N PRO A 952 -23.39 -16.49 15.84
CA PRO A 952 -23.67 -17.26 17.05
C PRO A 952 -22.48 -18.18 17.39
N PRO A 953 -22.36 -18.65 18.65
CA PRO A 953 -21.34 -19.64 19.00
C PRO A 953 -21.52 -20.95 18.22
N LEU A 954 -20.42 -21.66 17.99
CA LEU A 954 -20.32 -22.78 17.04
C LEU A 954 -20.98 -24.10 17.51
N ILE A 955 -21.84 -24.06 18.53
CA ILE A 955 -22.44 -25.25 19.14
C ILE A 955 -23.60 -25.73 18.26
N GLY A 956 -23.47 -26.97 17.76
CA GLY A 956 -24.56 -27.64 17.07
C GLY A 956 -25.76 -27.83 18.01
N LEU A 957 -26.97 -27.61 17.48
CA LEU A 957 -28.24 -27.62 18.21
C LEU A 957 -28.31 -28.77 19.24
N VAL A 958 -28.51 -28.40 20.50
CA VAL A 958 -28.84 -29.35 21.59
C VAL A 958 -30.28 -29.82 21.38
N ASP A 959 -30.48 -31.14 21.31
CA ASP A 959 -31.77 -31.74 20.97
C ASP A 959 -32.07 -32.95 21.90
N LEU A 960 -33.30 -33.03 22.41
CA LEU A 960 -33.87 -34.14 23.19
C LEU A 960 -35.06 -34.79 22.48
N ASN A 961 -34.95 -34.99 21.17
CA ASN A 961 -35.99 -35.61 20.36
C ASN A 961 -36.40 -37.02 20.87
N PRO A 962 -37.70 -37.33 21.06
CA PRO A 962 -38.86 -36.46 20.80
C PRO A 962 -39.26 -35.59 22.00
N ASP A 963 -39.73 -34.36 21.73
CA ASP A 963 -40.21 -33.36 22.71
C ASP A 963 -41.20 -33.91 23.76
N SER A 964 -41.91 -34.99 23.42
CA SER A 964 -42.76 -35.70 24.37
C SER A 964 -42.79 -37.21 24.15
N LEU A 965 -42.95 -37.94 25.24
CA LEU A 965 -42.99 -39.40 25.28
C LEU A 965 -44.20 -39.89 26.09
N SER A 966 -44.77 -41.03 25.70
CA SER A 966 -45.89 -41.65 26.40
C SER A 966 -45.58 -43.11 26.74
N VAL A 967 -45.53 -43.42 28.03
CA VAL A 967 -45.04 -44.70 28.59
C VAL A 967 -45.98 -45.26 29.64
N ILE A 968 -45.66 -46.41 30.22
CA ILE A 968 -46.43 -47.00 31.32
C ILE A 968 -45.82 -46.53 32.65
N LEU A 969 -46.68 -46.29 33.65
CA LEU A 969 -46.23 -45.94 35.00
C LEU A 969 -45.42 -47.11 35.58
N GLY A 970 -44.23 -46.87 36.11
CA GLY A 970 -43.30 -47.91 36.55
C GLY A 970 -42.39 -48.46 35.45
N ASP A 971 -42.40 -47.89 34.23
CA ASP A 971 -41.36 -48.14 33.23
C ASP A 971 -40.05 -47.40 33.57
N SER A 972 -38.96 -47.88 32.98
CA SER A 972 -37.70 -47.14 32.86
C SER A 972 -37.44 -46.76 31.41
N VAL A 973 -37.18 -45.48 31.15
CA VAL A 973 -36.82 -44.95 29.82
C VAL A 973 -35.37 -44.50 29.78
N TYR A 974 -34.77 -44.46 28.59
CA TYR A 974 -33.49 -43.77 28.37
C TYR A 974 -33.73 -42.39 27.76
N LEU A 975 -33.01 -41.39 28.26
CA LEU A 975 -32.89 -40.06 27.67
C LEU A 975 -31.43 -39.86 27.27
N GLU A 976 -31.19 -39.34 26.07
CA GLU A 976 -29.86 -39.23 25.46
C GLU A 976 -29.74 -37.90 24.74
N LEU A 977 -28.66 -37.16 25.00
CA LEU A 977 -28.39 -35.87 24.38
C LEU A 977 -27.79 -36.06 22.98
N HIS A 978 -28.38 -35.41 21.99
CA HIS A 978 -27.80 -35.32 20.65
C HIS A 978 -27.07 -33.96 20.52
N THR A 979 -25.74 -33.99 20.49
CA THR A 979 -24.89 -32.82 20.20
C THR A 979 -23.88 -33.16 19.10
N LEU A 980 -23.46 -32.16 18.31
CA LEU A 980 -22.44 -32.33 17.25
C LEU A 980 -21.01 -32.08 17.74
N ASP A 981 -20.86 -31.56 18.95
CA ASP A 981 -19.61 -31.43 19.67
C ASP A 981 -19.84 -31.92 21.11
N ILE A 982 -18.91 -32.73 21.60
CA ILE A 982 -18.91 -33.38 22.91
C ILE A 982 -17.76 -32.86 23.79
N ASP A 983 -16.71 -32.29 23.18
CA ASP A 983 -15.48 -31.87 23.86
C ASP A 983 -15.61 -30.47 24.48
N SER A 984 -16.63 -29.69 24.07
CA SER A 984 -16.98 -28.40 24.66
C SER A 984 -17.86 -28.49 25.91
N ILE A 985 -18.33 -29.65 26.34
CA ILE A 985 -19.23 -29.78 27.50
C ILE A 985 -18.43 -29.84 28.82
N GLN A 986 -18.72 -28.93 29.76
CA GLN A 986 -18.10 -28.89 31.09
C GLN A 986 -18.93 -29.61 32.16
N THR A 987 -20.26 -29.44 32.17
CA THR A 987 -21.15 -30.07 33.16
C THR A 987 -22.50 -30.47 32.56
N ILE A 988 -23.15 -31.48 33.13
CA ILE A 988 -24.53 -31.88 32.82
C ILE A 988 -25.30 -32.05 34.14
N GLU A 989 -26.54 -31.59 34.21
CA GLU A 989 -27.47 -31.81 35.32
C GLU A 989 -28.89 -32.17 34.82
N TRP A 990 -29.36 -33.37 35.16
CA TRP A 990 -30.73 -33.84 34.87
C TRP A 990 -31.67 -33.68 36.08
N THR A 991 -32.86 -33.15 35.83
CA THR A 991 -33.93 -32.95 36.84
C THR A 991 -35.30 -33.39 36.32
N GLY A 992 -36.22 -33.75 37.23
CA GLY A 992 -37.60 -34.10 36.88
C GLY A 992 -38.31 -34.95 37.95
N PRO A 993 -39.63 -35.22 37.79
CA PRO A 993 -40.47 -35.88 38.81
C PRO A 993 -40.42 -37.41 38.72
N GLY A 994 -39.22 -37.99 38.75
CA GLY A 994 -38.97 -39.43 38.72
C GLY A 994 -37.58 -39.77 39.28
N ILE A 995 -37.23 -41.06 39.35
CA ILE A 995 -35.89 -41.46 39.81
C ILE A 995 -34.96 -41.50 38.61
N ILE A 996 -33.93 -40.63 38.62
CA ILE A 996 -32.96 -40.46 37.53
C ILE A 996 -31.66 -41.17 37.93
N SER A 997 -31.21 -42.15 37.14
CA SER A 997 -30.10 -43.05 37.50
C SER A 997 -28.72 -42.38 37.47
N CYS A 998 -28.50 -41.47 36.53
CA CYS A 998 -27.30 -40.61 36.51
C CYS A 998 -27.72 -39.16 36.24
N LYS A 999 -27.38 -38.24 37.14
CA LYS A 999 -27.73 -36.82 36.96
C LYS A 999 -26.76 -36.05 36.07
N ASN A 1000 -25.56 -36.55 35.83
CA ASN A 1000 -24.48 -35.84 35.14
C ASN A 1000 -23.87 -36.61 33.96
N CYS A 1001 -24.67 -37.49 33.34
CA CYS A 1001 -24.29 -38.26 32.16
C CYS A 1001 -24.99 -37.71 30.90
N LEU A 1002 -24.32 -37.77 29.74
CA LEU A 1002 -24.91 -37.46 28.41
C LEU A 1002 -26.15 -38.30 28.10
N ARG A 1003 -26.16 -39.54 28.60
CA ARG A 1003 -27.29 -40.47 28.56
C ARG A 1003 -27.63 -40.89 29.98
N THR A 1004 -28.93 -40.88 30.32
CA THR A 1004 -29.43 -41.31 31.63
C THR A 1004 -30.62 -42.25 31.47
N SER A 1005 -30.96 -42.99 32.53
CA SER A 1005 -32.22 -43.73 32.60
C SER A 1005 -33.12 -43.15 33.69
N VAL A 1006 -34.42 -43.12 33.43
CA VAL A 1006 -35.43 -42.48 34.29
C VAL A 1006 -36.54 -43.47 34.58
N PHE A 1007 -36.77 -43.75 35.86
CA PHE A 1007 -37.89 -44.57 36.34
C PHE A 1007 -39.10 -43.68 36.65
N ILE A 1008 -40.23 -43.98 36.00
CA ILE A 1008 -41.42 -43.14 35.97
C ILE A 1008 -42.40 -43.57 37.06
N ASN A 1009 -42.23 -43.05 38.27
CA ASN A 1009 -43.12 -43.32 39.42
C ASN A 1009 -44.21 -42.24 39.64
N THR A 1010 -44.42 -41.34 38.67
CA THR A 1010 -45.47 -40.32 38.71
C THR A 1010 -46.28 -40.31 37.41
N ALA A 1011 -47.49 -39.73 37.46
CA ALA A 1011 -48.43 -39.75 36.33
C ALA A 1011 -47.92 -39.00 35.06
N GLY A 1012 -46.85 -38.22 35.19
CA GLY A 1012 -46.19 -37.50 34.10
C GLY A 1012 -45.57 -36.18 34.57
N GLY A 1013 -44.71 -35.59 33.74
CA GLY A 1013 -44.07 -34.30 33.99
C GLY A 1013 -42.92 -33.99 33.05
N TRP A 1014 -42.37 -32.77 33.20
CA TRP A 1014 -41.17 -32.34 32.50
C TRP A 1014 -39.92 -32.96 33.15
N PHE A 1015 -39.10 -33.61 32.32
CA PHE A 1015 -37.70 -33.86 32.63
C PHE A 1015 -36.86 -32.84 31.87
N ARG A 1016 -35.86 -32.28 32.53
CA ARG A 1016 -34.97 -31.25 31.98
C ARG A 1016 -33.53 -31.69 32.09
N VAL A 1017 -32.74 -31.34 31.09
CA VAL A 1017 -31.28 -31.36 31.18
C VAL A 1017 -30.76 -29.93 31.12
N LYS A 1018 -29.78 -29.65 31.96
CA LYS A 1018 -28.99 -28.43 31.98
C LYS A 1018 -27.57 -28.80 31.59
N ILE A 1019 -27.03 -28.17 30.56
CA ILE A 1019 -25.65 -28.32 30.11
C ILE A 1019 -24.92 -27.02 30.42
N THR A 1020 -23.67 -27.10 30.87
CA THR A 1020 -22.75 -25.95 30.88
C THR A 1020 -21.57 -26.29 29.98
N ASP A 1021 -21.19 -25.40 29.07
CA ASP A 1021 -19.99 -25.58 28.23
C ASP A 1021 -18.70 -25.08 28.91
N VAL A 1022 -17.55 -25.31 28.26
CA VAL A 1022 -16.22 -24.89 28.72
C VAL A 1022 -16.04 -23.36 28.83
N ASN A 1023 -16.94 -22.57 28.23
CA ASN A 1023 -16.97 -21.11 28.36
C ASN A 1023 -17.87 -20.64 29.53
N GLY A 1024 -18.58 -21.56 30.19
CA GLY A 1024 -19.52 -21.27 31.28
C GLY A 1024 -20.94 -20.93 30.79
N CYS A 1025 -21.24 -21.11 29.50
CA CYS A 1025 -22.58 -20.86 28.96
C CYS A 1025 -23.52 -22.01 29.30
N ILE A 1026 -24.76 -21.67 29.63
CA ILE A 1026 -25.80 -22.61 30.05
C ILE A 1026 -26.77 -22.87 28.88
N TYR A 1027 -27.18 -24.12 28.75
CA TYR A 1027 -28.24 -24.57 27.82
C TYR A 1027 -29.22 -25.46 28.60
N GLU A 1028 -30.52 -25.19 28.51
CA GLU A 1028 -31.56 -26.05 29.10
C GLU A 1028 -32.50 -26.58 28.01
N GLU A 1029 -32.75 -27.89 28.02
CA GLU A 1029 -33.72 -28.55 27.12
C GLU A 1029 -34.60 -29.52 27.92
N SER A 1030 -35.82 -29.80 27.46
CA SER A 1030 -36.84 -30.51 28.24
C SER A 1030 -37.80 -31.40 27.45
N ILE A 1031 -38.02 -32.61 27.96
CA ILE A 1031 -38.96 -33.59 27.42
C ILE A 1031 -40.17 -33.75 28.34
N TRP A 1032 -41.38 -33.75 27.77
CA TRP A 1032 -42.61 -34.04 28.51
C TRP A 1032 -42.92 -35.54 28.49
N ILE A 1033 -42.82 -36.21 29.64
CA ILE A 1033 -43.15 -37.63 29.76
C ILE A 1033 -44.53 -37.80 30.38
N SER A 1034 -45.38 -38.60 29.75
CA SER A 1034 -46.76 -38.87 30.17
C SER A 1034 -46.98 -40.36 30.44
N SER A 1035 -47.76 -40.71 31.47
CA SER A 1035 -48.17 -42.10 31.71
C SER A 1035 -49.50 -42.45 31.03
N LYS A 1036 -49.59 -43.64 30.43
CA LYS A 1036 -50.73 -44.08 29.61
C LYS A 1036 -51.58 -45.19 30.26
N GLN A 1037 -51.25 -45.62 31.47
CA GLN A 1037 -51.90 -46.75 32.15
C GLN A 1037 -52.26 -46.39 33.60
N ILE A 1038 -53.49 -46.72 34.02
CA ILE A 1038 -54.07 -46.33 35.33
C ILE A 1038 -53.33 -47.02 36.49
N TYR A 1039 -52.91 -48.27 36.29
CA TYR A 1039 -52.08 -49.04 37.21
C TYR A 1039 -51.12 -49.94 36.45
N ASN A 1040 -49.96 -50.23 37.03
CA ASN A 1040 -48.99 -51.21 36.56
C ASN A 1040 -48.49 -52.05 37.73
N VAL A 1041 -48.34 -53.36 37.51
CA VAL A 1041 -47.71 -54.25 38.48
C VAL A 1041 -46.41 -54.77 37.85
N PRO A 1042 -45.23 -54.45 38.43
CA PRO A 1042 -43.96 -54.95 37.92
C PRO A 1042 -43.97 -56.48 37.82
N ASN A 1043 -43.52 -57.03 36.69
CA ASN A 1043 -43.31 -58.49 36.59
C ASN A 1043 -41.90 -58.91 37.05
N VAL A 1044 -41.09 -57.95 37.52
CA VAL A 1044 -39.74 -58.14 38.02
C VAL A 1044 -39.43 -57.04 39.05
N PHE A 1045 -38.66 -57.34 40.09
CA PHE A 1045 -38.08 -56.35 40.99
C PHE A 1045 -36.72 -56.82 41.54
N SER A 1046 -35.89 -55.87 42.00
CA SER A 1046 -34.47 -56.08 42.26
C SER A 1046 -34.02 -55.55 43.62
N PRO A 1047 -34.45 -56.16 44.74
CA PRO A 1047 -34.09 -55.76 46.12
C PRO A 1047 -32.59 -55.87 46.45
N ASN A 1048 -31.83 -54.84 46.06
CA ASN A 1048 -30.37 -54.72 46.08
C ASN A 1048 -29.86 -53.55 46.97
N GLY A 1049 -30.70 -52.55 47.29
CA GLY A 1049 -30.37 -51.35 48.07
C GLY A 1049 -30.05 -50.08 47.28
N ASP A 1050 -30.27 -50.03 45.96
CA ASP A 1050 -30.04 -48.82 45.15
C ASP A 1050 -31.23 -47.82 45.14
N ASN A 1051 -32.35 -48.18 45.77
CA ASN A 1051 -33.63 -47.46 45.84
C ASN A 1051 -34.46 -47.48 44.54
N ILE A 1052 -34.11 -48.31 43.55
CA ILE A 1052 -34.83 -48.50 42.29
C ILE A 1052 -35.35 -49.95 42.24
N ASN A 1053 -36.67 -50.12 42.23
CA ASN A 1053 -37.32 -51.44 42.27
C ASN A 1053 -36.92 -52.33 43.47
N ASP A 1054 -36.49 -51.72 44.58
CA ASP A 1054 -36.19 -52.43 45.84
C ASP A 1054 -37.42 -53.06 46.52
N TYR A 1055 -38.61 -52.54 46.22
CA TYR A 1055 -39.88 -52.97 46.81
C TYR A 1055 -40.87 -53.33 45.71
N PHE A 1056 -41.47 -54.50 45.81
CA PHE A 1056 -42.57 -54.90 44.96
C PHE A 1056 -43.89 -54.29 45.48
N ASN A 1057 -44.38 -53.30 44.75
CA ASN A 1057 -45.71 -52.72 44.91
C ASN A 1057 -46.39 -52.58 43.53
N ILE A 1058 -47.71 -52.37 43.53
CA ILE A 1058 -48.44 -51.85 42.38
C ILE A 1058 -48.24 -50.33 42.31
N PHE A 1059 -47.86 -49.84 41.13
CA PHE A 1059 -47.77 -48.42 40.83
C PHE A 1059 -49.09 -47.97 40.21
N THR A 1060 -49.64 -46.84 40.65
CA THR A 1060 -50.93 -46.31 40.19
C THR A 1060 -50.90 -44.79 40.08
N ASP A 1061 -51.76 -44.24 39.25
CA ASP A 1061 -52.08 -42.82 39.32
C ASP A 1061 -52.87 -42.48 40.61
N ARG A 1062 -53.37 -41.25 40.72
CA ARG A 1062 -54.18 -40.79 41.87
C ARG A 1062 -55.63 -41.29 41.84
N SER A 1063 -56.05 -42.16 40.91
CA SER A 1063 -57.42 -42.69 40.87
C SER A 1063 -57.65 -43.83 41.88
N ILE A 1064 -56.60 -44.60 42.18
CA ILE A 1064 -56.63 -45.67 43.18
C ILE A 1064 -56.59 -45.08 44.60
N GLU A 1065 -57.41 -45.61 45.50
CA GLU A 1065 -57.52 -45.15 46.89
C GLU A 1065 -56.63 -45.96 47.83
N THR A 1066 -56.67 -47.29 47.73
CA THR A 1066 -55.94 -48.19 48.62
C THR A 1066 -55.80 -49.58 48.01
N ILE A 1067 -54.77 -50.30 48.44
CA ILE A 1067 -54.59 -51.72 48.24
C ILE A 1067 -55.23 -52.44 49.44
N ASP A 1068 -56.36 -53.09 49.20
CA ASP A 1068 -57.07 -53.87 50.22
C ASP A 1068 -56.24 -55.12 50.63
N LEU A 1069 -55.53 -55.74 49.67
CA LEU A 1069 -54.70 -56.94 49.86
C LEU A 1069 -53.55 -57.03 48.86
N LEU A 1070 -52.37 -57.42 49.35
CA LEU A 1070 -51.29 -58.03 48.59
C LEU A 1070 -50.96 -59.40 49.20
N GLN A 1071 -50.95 -60.45 48.38
CA GLN A 1071 -50.42 -61.76 48.72
C GLN A 1071 -49.33 -62.16 47.72
N ILE A 1072 -48.25 -62.76 48.22
CA ILE A 1072 -47.19 -63.38 47.42
C ILE A 1072 -47.15 -64.87 47.77
N PHE A 1073 -47.20 -65.70 46.73
CA PHE A 1073 -47.06 -67.15 46.82
C PHE A 1073 -45.76 -67.57 46.14
N ASP A 1074 -45.13 -68.63 46.64
CA ASP A 1074 -43.99 -69.24 45.96
C ASP A 1074 -44.41 -70.10 44.75
N ARG A 1075 -43.43 -70.75 44.11
CA ARG A 1075 -43.63 -71.64 42.96
C ARG A 1075 -44.46 -72.91 43.24
N TRP A 1076 -44.70 -73.25 44.52
CA TRP A 1076 -45.50 -74.40 44.93
C TRP A 1076 -46.94 -73.98 45.32
N GLY A 1077 -47.17 -72.68 45.53
CA GLY A 1077 -48.44 -72.10 45.92
C GLY A 1077 -48.54 -71.79 47.42
N ASP A 1078 -47.44 -71.91 48.17
CA ASP A 1078 -47.40 -71.56 49.59
C ASP A 1078 -47.31 -70.04 49.77
N LEU A 1079 -48.12 -69.48 50.69
CA LEU A 1079 -48.17 -68.04 50.96
C LEU A 1079 -46.90 -67.61 51.74
N VAL A 1080 -46.06 -66.79 51.11
CA VAL A 1080 -44.77 -66.34 51.66
C VAL A 1080 -44.76 -64.88 52.14
N TYR A 1081 -45.71 -64.06 51.69
CA TYR A 1081 -45.92 -62.69 52.19
C TYR A 1081 -47.40 -62.29 52.06
N GLU A 1082 -47.93 -61.59 53.06
CA GLU A 1082 -49.24 -60.93 52.99
C GLU A 1082 -49.17 -59.53 53.60
N SER A 1083 -49.87 -58.58 52.99
CA SER A 1083 -50.05 -57.20 53.45
C SER A 1083 -51.46 -56.70 53.10
N ARG A 1084 -52.01 -55.77 53.88
CA ARG A 1084 -53.41 -55.31 53.79
C ARG A 1084 -53.56 -53.82 54.09
N ASN A 1085 -54.56 -53.19 53.47
CA ASN A 1085 -54.99 -51.81 53.73
C ASN A 1085 -53.86 -50.77 53.65
N PHE A 1086 -53.06 -50.81 52.60
CA PHE A 1086 -51.92 -49.90 52.40
C PHE A 1086 -52.07 -49.02 51.15
N GLN A 1087 -51.13 -48.10 50.93
CA GLN A 1087 -51.19 -47.13 49.83
C GLN A 1087 -50.38 -47.58 48.61
N PRO A 1088 -50.91 -47.40 47.38
CA PRO A 1088 -50.15 -47.67 46.16
C PRO A 1088 -48.98 -46.69 45.99
N ASN A 1089 -47.96 -47.10 45.23
CA ASN A 1089 -46.68 -46.38 45.05
C ASN A 1089 -45.80 -46.21 46.31
N GLY A 1090 -46.28 -46.58 47.52
CA GLY A 1090 -45.50 -46.52 48.76
C GLY A 1090 -44.59 -47.75 48.98
N ILE A 1091 -43.73 -47.68 50.00
CA ILE A 1091 -42.99 -48.86 50.52
C ILE A 1091 -43.73 -49.54 51.68
N ASP A 1092 -44.61 -48.81 52.39
CA ASP A 1092 -45.38 -49.34 53.51
C ASP A 1092 -46.35 -50.42 53.03
N GLY A 1093 -46.15 -51.66 53.47
CA GLY A 1093 -46.94 -52.81 53.02
C GLY A 1093 -46.54 -53.39 51.65
N ALA A 1094 -45.52 -52.83 51.00
CA ALA A 1094 -44.90 -53.42 49.81
C ALA A 1094 -43.93 -54.54 50.19
N TRP A 1095 -43.75 -55.52 49.30
CA TRP A 1095 -42.84 -56.65 49.58
C TRP A 1095 -41.39 -56.30 49.23
N ASN A 1096 -40.52 -56.23 50.22
CA ASN A 1096 -39.07 -55.96 50.04
C ASN A 1096 -38.27 -57.19 49.56
N GLY A 1097 -38.93 -58.31 49.26
CA GLY A 1097 -38.29 -59.57 48.90
C GLY A 1097 -37.80 -60.42 50.07
N ASP A 1098 -38.28 -60.20 51.29
CA ASP A 1098 -37.96 -61.05 52.45
C ASP A 1098 -39.17 -61.88 52.91
N VAL A 1099 -38.89 -63.09 53.39
CA VAL A 1099 -39.88 -64.05 53.89
C VAL A 1099 -39.53 -64.38 55.33
N ASN A 1100 -40.44 -64.10 56.27
CA ASN A 1100 -40.22 -64.26 57.71
C ASN A 1100 -38.92 -63.60 58.24
N GLY A 1101 -38.52 -62.47 57.64
CA GLY A 1101 -37.30 -61.73 57.99
C GLY A 1101 -36.00 -62.31 57.44
N GLN A 1102 -36.05 -63.32 56.57
CA GLN A 1102 -34.88 -63.82 55.82
C GLN A 1102 -35.00 -63.46 54.34
N LYS A 1103 -33.85 -63.31 53.66
CA LYS A 1103 -33.81 -62.99 52.23
C LYS A 1103 -34.45 -64.11 51.40
N ALA A 1104 -35.50 -63.79 50.64
CA ALA A 1104 -36.12 -64.75 49.73
C ALA A 1104 -35.16 -65.12 48.59
N LEU A 1105 -35.31 -66.34 48.06
CA LEU A 1105 -34.49 -66.85 46.97
C LEU A 1105 -34.86 -66.19 45.63
N PRO A 1106 -33.88 -65.90 44.75
CA PRO A 1106 -34.15 -65.49 43.37
C PRO A 1106 -34.98 -66.54 42.63
N ALA A 1107 -36.23 -66.21 42.34
CA ALA A 1107 -37.23 -67.14 41.81
C ALA A 1107 -38.40 -66.38 41.17
N VAL A 1108 -39.28 -67.11 40.48
CA VAL A 1108 -40.61 -66.61 40.10
C VAL A 1108 -41.59 -66.93 41.24
N TYR A 1109 -42.19 -65.88 41.77
CA TYR A 1109 -43.30 -65.90 42.71
C TYR A 1109 -44.60 -65.57 41.97
N VAL A 1110 -45.75 -65.90 42.55
CA VAL A 1110 -47.07 -65.50 42.03
C VAL A 1110 -47.66 -64.47 42.98
N TYR A 1111 -48.07 -63.31 42.47
CA TYR A 1111 -48.74 -62.28 43.27
C TYR A 1111 -50.25 -62.29 43.08
N LEU A 1112 -50.95 -61.79 44.08
CA LEU A 1112 -52.35 -61.38 44.02
C LEU A 1112 -52.52 -60.02 44.71
N PHE A 1113 -52.91 -59.02 43.93
CA PHE A 1113 -53.38 -57.71 44.43
C PHE A 1113 -54.90 -57.62 44.37
N LEU A 1114 -55.50 -57.13 45.45
CA LEU A 1114 -56.84 -56.54 45.48
C LEU A 1114 -56.70 -55.07 45.87
N PHE A 1115 -57.29 -54.17 45.11
CA PHE A 1115 -57.22 -52.72 45.33
C PHE A 1115 -58.50 -52.06 44.83
N ARG A 1116 -58.76 -50.81 45.21
CA ARG A 1116 -59.98 -50.09 44.79
C ARG A 1116 -59.72 -48.65 44.37
N ASP A 1117 -60.52 -48.16 43.43
CA ASP A 1117 -60.54 -46.75 43.06
C ASP A 1117 -61.28 -45.86 44.09
N LYS A 1118 -61.13 -44.55 43.93
CA LYS A 1118 -61.81 -43.53 44.76
C LYS A 1118 -63.33 -43.46 44.58
N ALA A 1119 -63.91 -44.26 43.68
CA ALA A 1119 -65.35 -44.49 43.61
C ALA A 1119 -65.78 -45.77 44.38
N GLY A 1120 -64.84 -46.44 45.06
CA GLY A 1120 -65.08 -47.66 45.83
C GLY A 1120 -65.17 -48.93 44.98
N LYS A 1121 -64.82 -48.87 43.69
CA LYS A 1121 -64.84 -50.04 42.81
C LYS A 1121 -63.56 -50.85 43.02
N HIS A 1122 -63.72 -52.11 43.45
CA HIS A 1122 -62.60 -53.04 43.61
C HIS A 1122 -62.13 -53.64 42.27
N PHE A 1123 -60.84 -53.92 42.20
CA PHE A 1123 -60.12 -54.56 41.11
C PHE A 1123 -59.30 -55.73 41.68
N LYS A 1124 -59.08 -56.73 40.84
CA LYS A 1124 -58.22 -57.90 41.13
C LYS A 1124 -57.22 -58.06 40.00
N VAL A 1125 -55.94 -58.16 40.33
CA VAL A 1125 -54.88 -58.52 39.38
C VAL A 1125 -53.93 -59.53 40.03
N SER A 1126 -53.49 -60.50 39.25
CA SER A 1126 -52.58 -61.56 39.70
C SER A 1126 -51.71 -62.00 38.54
N GLY A 1127 -50.46 -62.35 38.82
CA GLY A 1127 -49.50 -62.71 37.79
C GLY A 1127 -48.17 -63.17 38.38
N ASN A 1128 -47.18 -63.32 37.50
CA ASN A 1128 -45.85 -63.78 37.87
C ASN A 1128 -44.93 -62.60 38.19
N LEU A 1129 -44.15 -62.72 39.26
CA LEU A 1129 -43.13 -61.77 39.70
C LEU A 1129 -41.77 -62.47 39.77
N SER A 1130 -40.81 -62.02 38.97
CA SER A 1130 -39.42 -62.42 39.13
C SER A 1130 -38.75 -61.59 40.23
N LEU A 1131 -38.38 -62.22 41.34
CA LEU A 1131 -37.47 -61.63 42.32
C LEU A 1131 -36.02 -61.88 41.86
N ILE A 1132 -35.23 -60.83 41.70
CA ILE A 1132 -33.82 -60.89 41.33
C ILE A 1132 -32.98 -60.28 42.46
N ARG A 1133 -31.92 -60.98 42.89
CA ARG A 1133 -30.92 -60.57 43.89
C ARG A 1133 -29.57 -61.19 43.53
#